data_AF-A0AAE0URY4-F1
#
_entry.id   AF-A0AAE0URY4-F1
#
_cell.length_a   1.000
_cell.length_b   1.000
_cell.length_c   1.000
_cell.angle_alpha   90.00
_cell.angle_beta   90.00
_cell.angle_gamma   90.00
#
_symmetry.space_group_name_H-M   'P 1'
#
loop_
_entity.id
_entity.type
_entity.pdbx_description
1 polymer ?
#
loop_
_entity_poly.entity_id
_entity_poly.type
_entity_poly.pdbx_seq_one_letter_code
_entity_poly.pdbx_strand_id
1 'polypeptide(L)'
;LHEAFIGTNLYVRLLLYTRSNLDCGQELPHHNFTTVPLFHVTRPTTFVIHGYRPTGAPPIWIDRITRLLAEQADMNVLVVDWNRGAANLNYFTAVANTRHTAANITAFIRRMADEGACFNSIHLIGVSLGAHVAGFIGTMLGGQVGRITGLDPAGPMFAGVPPEERLDPSDAQFVDVLHTDMNSFGLRGANGHIDFYANGGLDQPGCPKTIFSGKSYFVCDHQRSVFLYLCSLNRTCHLTAYPCSSYTDFINGQCLQCEAFKPASCPVLGYNLSQWRDKLLKLGQTQVYFSTTAEPPYRKTSYVVDTVTWNQYLRWGIAILRLHSGKNVREARIDHKLLRFERHTTMRLLAQFDEDLYPVQKISFRIVTGNVIGPWYKIRLLRIMVTSLDLPERPPMCRYDLVMEENLEVTFKPQSCDQSHLISLGPQHLRSGIPLGPQHLRSGIPLGPQHLRSRIPLGPQHLRSRIPLGPQHLRSGIPLGPQHLRSRIPLGPQHLRSRIPLGPQHLRSGIPLGPQHLRSRIPLGPQHLRSGIPLGPQHLRSGIPLGPQHLRSGIPLGPQHLRSRIPLGPQHLRSRIPLGPQHLRSGIPLGPQHLRSRIPLGPQHLRSRIPLGPQHLRSRIPLGPQHLRSRIPASILNSTP
;
A
#
# COMPACT_ATOMS: atom_id res chain seq x y z
N LEU A 1 -12.71 -52.18 -10.06
CA LEU A 1 -11.57 -51.87 -9.18
C LEU A 1 -10.24 -51.85 -9.95
N HIS A 2 -9.92 -52.87 -10.74
CA HIS A 2 -8.68 -52.93 -11.55
C HIS A 2 -8.49 -51.72 -12.49
N GLU A 3 -9.50 -51.37 -13.31
CA GLU A 3 -9.43 -50.17 -14.17
C GLU A 3 -9.38 -48.84 -13.41
N ALA A 4 -9.89 -48.80 -12.18
CA ALA A 4 -9.85 -47.59 -11.35
C ALA A 4 -8.45 -47.30 -10.79
N PHE A 5 -7.57 -48.31 -10.70
CA PHE A 5 -6.19 -48.17 -10.23
C PHE A 5 -5.17 -48.05 -11.38
N ILE A 6 -5.40 -48.77 -12.49
CA ILE A 6 -4.55 -48.68 -13.68
C ILE A 6 -4.90 -47.42 -14.49
N GLY A 7 -6.17 -47.00 -14.46
CA GLY A 7 -6.71 -45.93 -15.30
C GLY A 7 -7.19 -46.45 -16.65
N THR A 8 -7.96 -45.62 -17.36
CA THR A 8 -8.28 -45.83 -18.77
C THR A 8 -7.27 -45.11 -19.67
N ASN A 9 -7.14 -45.54 -20.92
CA ASN A 9 -6.34 -44.81 -21.91
C ASN A 9 -6.80 -43.35 -22.00
N LEU A 10 -5.84 -42.42 -22.03
CA LEU A 10 -6.11 -41.00 -22.17
C LEU A 10 -6.93 -40.75 -23.45
N TYR A 11 -8.07 -40.09 -23.29
CA TYR A 11 -8.90 -39.64 -24.37
C TYR A 11 -9.39 -38.23 -24.04
N VAL A 12 -9.12 -37.29 -24.93
CA VAL A 12 -9.44 -35.87 -24.78
C VAL A 12 -10.55 -35.54 -25.77
N ARG A 13 -11.68 -35.04 -25.27
CA ARG A 13 -12.78 -34.50 -26.07
C ARG A 13 -12.86 -32.99 -25.89
N LEU A 14 -13.30 -32.31 -26.95
CA LEU A 14 -13.59 -30.89 -26.93
C LEU A 14 -15.10 -30.71 -27.04
N LEU A 15 -15.73 -30.13 -26.03
CA LEU A 15 -17.16 -29.82 -26.06
C LEU A 15 -17.34 -28.32 -26.30
N LEU A 16 -17.89 -27.98 -27.45
CA LEU A 16 -18.16 -26.61 -27.89
C LEU A 16 -19.49 -26.10 -27.34
N TYR A 17 -19.40 -24.97 -26.66
CA TYR A 17 -20.51 -24.13 -26.25
C TYR A 17 -20.37 -22.76 -26.90
N THR A 18 -21.51 -22.27 -27.38
CA THR A 18 -21.70 -20.91 -27.90
C THR A 18 -23.01 -20.38 -27.33
N ARG A 19 -23.33 -19.10 -27.58
CA ARG A 19 -24.63 -18.53 -27.21
C ARG A 19 -25.83 -19.29 -27.78
N SER A 20 -25.63 -20.07 -28.85
CA SER A 20 -26.67 -20.82 -29.54
C SER A 20 -26.94 -22.21 -28.96
N ASN A 21 -26.07 -22.77 -28.13
CA ASN A 21 -26.17 -24.15 -27.62
C ASN A 21 -25.70 -24.31 -26.17
N LEU A 22 -26.16 -23.43 -25.27
CA LEU A 22 -25.70 -23.41 -23.89
C LEU A 22 -26.16 -24.62 -23.05
N ASP A 23 -27.30 -25.22 -23.40
CA ASP A 23 -27.87 -26.33 -22.63
C ASP A 23 -27.21 -27.69 -22.96
N CYS A 24 -26.64 -27.84 -24.16
CA CYS A 24 -25.98 -29.06 -24.60
C CYS A 24 -24.81 -28.74 -25.54
N GLY A 25 -23.59 -28.96 -25.04
CA GLY A 25 -22.38 -28.76 -25.82
C GLY A 25 -22.26 -29.76 -26.96
N GLN A 26 -21.80 -29.29 -28.12
CA GLN A 26 -21.55 -30.14 -29.29
C GLN A 26 -20.09 -30.62 -29.26
N GLU A 27 -19.84 -31.91 -29.51
CA GLU A 27 -18.47 -32.39 -29.65
C GLU A 27 -17.79 -31.79 -30.89
N LEU A 28 -16.61 -31.21 -30.68
CA LEU A 28 -15.79 -30.61 -31.73
C LEU A 28 -14.63 -31.57 -32.09
N PRO A 29 -14.56 -32.07 -33.34
CA PRO A 29 -13.51 -33.00 -33.75
C PRO A 29 -12.16 -32.28 -33.88
N HIS A 30 -11.06 -32.98 -33.62
CA HIS A 30 -9.72 -32.38 -33.60
C HIS A 30 -9.15 -32.00 -34.99
N HIS A 31 -9.69 -32.58 -36.08
CA HIS A 31 -9.20 -32.39 -37.46
C HIS A 31 -10.18 -31.65 -38.36
N ASN A 32 -11.48 -31.96 -38.29
CA ASN A 32 -12.52 -31.34 -39.12
C ASN A 32 -13.35 -30.32 -38.33
N PHE A 33 -12.73 -29.56 -37.43
CA PHE A 33 -13.47 -28.61 -36.58
C PHE A 33 -14.10 -27.46 -37.37
N THR A 34 -13.54 -27.11 -38.54
CA THR A 34 -14.06 -26.05 -39.42
C THR A 34 -15.39 -26.41 -40.07
N THR A 35 -15.75 -27.71 -40.12
CA THR A 35 -17.04 -28.15 -40.67
C THR A 35 -18.19 -28.03 -39.67
N VAL A 36 -17.90 -27.72 -38.40
CA VAL A 36 -18.92 -27.57 -37.35
C VAL A 36 -19.52 -26.15 -37.45
N PRO A 37 -20.81 -25.99 -37.81
CA PRO A 37 -21.38 -24.67 -38.14
C PRO A 37 -21.34 -23.65 -36.99
N LEU A 38 -21.39 -24.12 -35.74
CA LEU A 38 -21.35 -23.27 -34.56
C LEU A 38 -19.93 -22.81 -34.20
N PHE A 39 -18.89 -23.41 -34.78
CA PHE A 39 -17.51 -23.06 -34.47
C PHE A 39 -16.98 -22.01 -35.45
N HIS A 40 -16.49 -20.89 -34.93
CA HIS A 40 -15.87 -19.85 -35.74
C HIS A 40 -14.44 -19.60 -35.30
N VAL A 41 -13.47 -20.05 -36.09
CA VAL A 41 -12.04 -20.05 -35.74
C VAL A 41 -11.47 -18.66 -35.44
N THR A 42 -12.00 -17.61 -36.06
CA THR A 42 -11.58 -16.22 -35.86
C THR A 42 -12.19 -15.55 -34.62
N ARG A 43 -13.17 -16.19 -33.97
CA ARG A 43 -13.75 -15.66 -32.72
C ARG A 43 -12.81 -15.92 -31.53
N PRO A 44 -12.84 -15.05 -30.50
CA PRO A 44 -12.18 -15.33 -29.24
C PRO A 44 -12.56 -16.72 -28.74
N THR A 45 -11.60 -17.45 -28.19
CA THR A 45 -11.82 -18.85 -27.77
C THR A 45 -11.34 -19.03 -26.34
N THR A 46 -12.26 -19.42 -25.45
CA THR A 46 -11.95 -19.72 -24.06
C THR A 46 -11.99 -21.22 -23.82
N PHE A 47 -10.88 -21.81 -23.41
CA PHE A 47 -10.82 -23.22 -23.01
C PHE A 47 -11.05 -23.35 -21.51
N VAL A 48 -11.88 -24.30 -21.11
CA VAL A 48 -12.15 -24.62 -19.71
C VAL A 48 -11.65 -26.04 -19.42
N ILE A 49 -10.64 -26.15 -18.57
CA ILE A 49 -9.89 -27.39 -18.34
C ILE A 49 -10.09 -27.81 -16.88
N HIS A 50 -10.82 -28.90 -16.66
CA HIS A 50 -11.03 -29.45 -15.32
C HIS A 50 -9.79 -30.16 -14.78
N GLY A 51 -9.78 -30.48 -13.48
CA GLY A 51 -8.68 -31.17 -12.81
C GLY A 51 -8.92 -32.66 -12.57
N TYR A 52 -8.33 -33.18 -11.50
CA TYR A 52 -8.41 -34.58 -11.04
C TYR A 52 -9.86 -35.02 -10.74
N ARG A 53 -10.25 -36.23 -11.19
CA ARG A 53 -11.63 -36.74 -11.10
C ARG A 53 -11.67 -38.19 -10.61
N PRO A 54 -11.32 -38.50 -9.35
CA PRO A 54 -11.15 -39.90 -8.91
C PRO A 54 -12.38 -40.81 -9.11
N THR A 55 -13.59 -40.26 -9.25
CA THR A 55 -14.83 -41.00 -9.53
C THR A 55 -15.33 -40.88 -10.97
N GLY A 56 -14.67 -40.09 -11.82
CA GLY A 56 -15.12 -39.83 -13.19
C GLY A 56 -16.42 -39.05 -13.32
N ALA A 57 -17.00 -38.54 -12.23
CA ALA A 57 -18.17 -37.67 -12.34
C ALA A 57 -17.83 -36.41 -13.16
N PRO A 58 -18.77 -35.76 -13.85
CA PRO A 58 -18.55 -34.45 -14.45
C PRO A 58 -18.49 -33.34 -13.37
N PRO A 59 -17.75 -32.24 -13.58
CA PRO A 59 -17.77 -31.11 -12.63
C PRO A 59 -19.14 -30.42 -12.62
N ILE A 60 -19.68 -30.18 -11.42
CA ILE A 60 -21.03 -29.62 -11.21
C ILE A 60 -21.18 -28.16 -11.70
N TRP A 61 -20.06 -27.50 -12.00
CA TRP A 61 -20.01 -26.09 -12.38
C TRP A 61 -19.93 -25.84 -13.89
N ILE A 62 -19.84 -26.89 -14.72
CA ILE A 62 -19.63 -26.77 -16.18
C ILE A 62 -20.76 -25.98 -16.84
N ASP A 63 -22.03 -26.33 -16.60
CA ASP A 63 -23.19 -25.60 -17.16
C ASP A 63 -23.14 -24.10 -16.81
N ARG A 64 -22.77 -23.78 -15.57
CA ARG A 64 -22.76 -22.40 -15.10
C ARG A 64 -21.59 -21.59 -15.66
N ILE A 65 -20.40 -22.20 -15.78
CA ILE A 65 -19.23 -21.49 -16.33
C ILE A 65 -19.39 -21.24 -17.83
N THR A 66 -19.90 -22.21 -18.60
CA THR A 66 -20.08 -22.05 -20.05
C THR A 66 -21.09 -20.96 -20.36
N ARG A 67 -22.23 -20.94 -19.66
CA ARG A 67 -23.25 -19.87 -19.75
C ARG A 67 -22.65 -18.50 -19.43
N LEU A 68 -21.99 -18.36 -18.28
CA LEU A 68 -21.43 -17.07 -17.85
C LEU A 68 -20.28 -16.57 -18.74
N LEU A 69 -19.48 -17.46 -19.33
CA LEU A 69 -18.43 -17.11 -20.29
C LEU A 69 -19.02 -16.63 -21.62
N ALA A 70 -20.02 -17.34 -22.16
CA ALA A 70 -20.70 -16.95 -23.39
C ALA A 70 -21.42 -15.58 -23.28
N GLU A 71 -21.77 -15.15 -22.07
CA GLU A 71 -22.31 -13.82 -21.79
C GLU A 71 -21.26 -12.70 -21.82
N GLN A 72 -19.96 -13.02 -21.72
CA GLN A 72 -18.90 -12.00 -21.69
C GLN A 72 -18.65 -11.39 -23.08
N ALA A 73 -18.60 -12.23 -24.12
CA ALA A 73 -18.39 -11.84 -25.51
C ALA A 73 -18.99 -12.89 -26.45
N ASP A 74 -19.11 -12.57 -27.73
CA ASP A 74 -19.41 -13.59 -28.74
C ASP A 74 -18.14 -14.41 -29.00
N MET A 75 -18.10 -15.63 -28.48
CA MET A 75 -16.88 -16.45 -28.37
C MET A 75 -17.19 -17.93 -28.55
N ASN A 76 -16.15 -18.72 -28.83
CA ASN A 76 -16.18 -20.16 -28.66
C ASN A 76 -15.79 -20.49 -27.20
N VAL A 77 -16.61 -21.28 -26.49
CA VAL A 77 -16.23 -21.85 -25.19
C VAL A 77 -15.98 -23.34 -25.39
N LEU A 78 -14.75 -23.79 -25.17
CA LEU A 78 -14.33 -25.18 -25.35
C LEU A 78 -14.06 -25.83 -24.00
N VAL A 79 -14.93 -26.72 -23.56
CA VAL A 79 -14.64 -27.56 -22.39
C VAL A 79 -13.74 -28.70 -22.82
N VAL A 80 -12.57 -28.80 -22.19
CA VAL A 80 -11.60 -29.88 -22.40
C VAL A 80 -11.97 -31.02 -21.46
N ASP A 81 -12.67 -32.01 -21.98
CA ASP A 81 -13.02 -33.24 -21.27
C ASP A 81 -11.91 -34.27 -21.46
N TRP A 82 -11.03 -34.38 -20.47
CA TRP A 82 -9.97 -35.39 -20.39
C TRP A 82 -10.26 -36.39 -19.27
N ASN A 83 -11.53 -36.56 -18.92
CA ASN A 83 -11.96 -37.32 -17.75
C ASN A 83 -11.49 -38.78 -17.77
N ARG A 84 -11.30 -39.39 -18.94
CA ARG A 84 -10.66 -40.73 -19.06
C ARG A 84 -9.21 -40.78 -18.57
N GLY A 85 -8.47 -39.67 -18.67
CA GLY A 85 -7.12 -39.55 -18.10
C GLY A 85 -7.11 -39.01 -16.67
N ALA A 86 -8.13 -38.24 -16.29
CA ALA A 86 -8.25 -37.64 -14.96
C ALA A 86 -8.91 -38.55 -13.91
N ALA A 87 -9.68 -39.54 -14.36
CA ALA A 87 -10.42 -40.48 -13.53
C ALA A 87 -9.59 -41.71 -13.18
N ASN A 88 -8.71 -41.52 -12.20
CA ASN A 88 -7.87 -42.57 -11.67
C ASN A 88 -7.83 -42.44 -10.15
N LEU A 89 -7.76 -43.55 -9.40
CA LEU A 89 -7.47 -43.52 -7.96
C LEU A 89 -6.00 -43.25 -7.68
N ASN A 90 -5.13 -43.62 -8.62
CA ASN A 90 -3.72 -43.26 -8.61
C ASN A 90 -3.53 -41.83 -9.14
N TYR A 91 -3.33 -40.91 -8.21
CA TYR A 91 -3.10 -39.49 -8.51
C TYR A 91 -1.90 -39.27 -9.45
N PHE A 92 -0.82 -40.05 -9.32
CA PHE A 92 0.38 -39.89 -10.14
C PHE A 92 0.11 -40.16 -11.63
N THR A 93 -0.79 -41.09 -11.94
CA THR A 93 -1.21 -41.33 -13.33
C THR A 93 -1.96 -40.13 -13.90
N ALA A 94 -2.85 -39.52 -13.11
CA ALA A 94 -3.55 -38.31 -13.53
C ALA A 94 -2.58 -37.13 -13.71
N VAL A 95 -1.57 -37.00 -12.84
CA VAL A 95 -0.48 -36.02 -12.99
C VAL A 95 0.29 -36.26 -14.29
N ALA A 96 0.73 -37.49 -14.57
CA ALA A 96 1.46 -37.81 -15.81
C ALA A 96 0.64 -37.47 -17.07
N ASN A 97 -0.67 -37.76 -17.03
CA ASN A 97 -1.59 -37.45 -18.12
C ASN A 97 -1.74 -35.95 -18.41
N THR A 98 -1.41 -35.05 -17.48
CA THR A 98 -1.52 -33.60 -17.72
C THR A 98 -0.67 -33.13 -18.91
N ARG A 99 0.57 -33.64 -19.04
CA ARG A 99 1.47 -33.30 -20.16
C ARG A 99 0.95 -33.84 -21.49
N HIS A 100 0.38 -35.04 -21.49
CA HIS A 100 -0.20 -35.64 -22.69
C HIS A 100 -1.49 -34.91 -23.13
N THR A 101 -2.35 -34.53 -22.18
CA THR A 101 -3.51 -33.68 -22.45
C THR A 101 -3.08 -32.33 -23.03
N ALA A 102 -2.06 -31.70 -22.45
CA ALA A 102 -1.52 -30.44 -22.94
C ALA A 102 -0.97 -30.55 -24.38
N ALA A 103 -0.23 -31.62 -24.69
CA ALA A 103 0.27 -31.86 -26.04
C ALA A 103 -0.86 -32.02 -27.07
N ASN A 104 -1.93 -32.73 -26.70
CA ASN A 104 -3.11 -32.90 -27.54
C ASN A 104 -3.78 -31.54 -27.85
N ILE A 105 -4.06 -30.74 -26.81
CA ILE A 105 -4.71 -29.43 -26.97
C ILE A 105 -3.80 -28.43 -27.69
N THR A 106 -2.49 -28.48 -27.45
CA THR A 106 -1.51 -27.66 -28.18
C THR A 106 -1.57 -27.93 -29.69
N ALA A 107 -1.63 -29.21 -30.08
CA ALA A 107 -1.73 -29.57 -31.50
C ALA A 107 -3.04 -29.05 -32.12
N PHE A 108 -4.14 -29.06 -31.36
CA PHE A 108 -5.41 -28.47 -31.80
C PHE A 108 -5.32 -26.94 -31.94
N ILE A 109 -4.75 -26.23 -30.96
CA ILE A 109 -4.57 -24.77 -31.00
C ILE A 109 -3.67 -24.35 -32.17
N ARG A 110 -2.61 -25.12 -32.49
CA ARG A 110 -1.78 -24.87 -33.68
C ARG A 110 -2.59 -24.97 -34.97
N ARG A 111 -3.42 -26.02 -35.12
CA ARG A 111 -4.33 -26.14 -36.28
C ARG A 111 -5.34 -25.00 -36.36
N MET A 112 -5.88 -24.55 -35.22
CA MET A 112 -6.74 -23.36 -35.22
C MET A 112 -5.98 -22.13 -35.73
N ALA A 113 -4.71 -21.96 -35.35
CA ALA A 113 -3.90 -20.85 -35.82
C ALA A 113 -3.59 -20.93 -37.32
N ASP A 114 -3.35 -22.14 -37.85
CA ASP A 114 -3.20 -22.39 -39.29
C ASP A 114 -4.46 -21.98 -40.07
N GLU A 115 -5.64 -22.12 -39.45
CA GLU A 115 -6.96 -21.71 -39.96
C GLU A 115 -7.33 -20.25 -39.62
N GLY A 116 -6.40 -19.47 -39.05
CA GLY A 116 -6.56 -18.02 -38.82
C GLY A 116 -6.93 -17.58 -37.40
N ALA A 117 -6.91 -18.47 -36.40
CA ALA A 117 -7.06 -18.06 -35.01
C ALA A 117 -5.83 -17.28 -34.51
N CYS A 118 -6.05 -16.25 -33.68
CA CYS A 118 -4.96 -15.52 -33.03
C CYS A 118 -4.67 -16.10 -31.64
N PHE A 119 -3.41 -16.40 -31.33
CA PHE A 119 -3.05 -16.86 -29.96
C PHE A 119 -3.42 -15.85 -28.88
N ASN A 120 -3.35 -14.55 -29.18
CA ASN A 120 -3.72 -13.48 -28.24
C ASN A 120 -5.23 -13.46 -27.92
N SER A 121 -6.08 -14.06 -28.75
CA SER A 121 -7.52 -14.21 -28.48
C SER A 121 -7.90 -15.52 -27.78
N ILE A 122 -6.90 -16.32 -27.38
CA ILE A 122 -7.09 -17.55 -26.63
C ILE A 122 -6.95 -17.27 -25.13
N HIS A 123 -7.92 -17.76 -24.36
CA HIS A 123 -7.90 -17.75 -22.90
C HIS A 123 -8.04 -19.17 -22.37
N LEU A 124 -7.06 -19.64 -21.59
CA LEU A 124 -7.13 -20.95 -20.93
C LEU A 124 -7.51 -20.77 -19.46
N ILE A 125 -8.60 -21.38 -19.03
CA ILE A 125 -9.03 -21.42 -17.63
C ILE A 125 -8.83 -22.84 -17.12
N GLY A 126 -7.86 -23.03 -16.24
CA GLY A 126 -7.52 -24.33 -15.70
C GLY A 126 -7.84 -24.44 -14.21
N VAL A 127 -8.52 -25.52 -13.81
CA VAL A 127 -8.86 -25.80 -12.40
C VAL A 127 -7.98 -26.92 -11.89
N SER A 128 -7.35 -26.77 -10.72
CA SER A 128 -6.56 -27.85 -10.10
C SER A 128 -5.44 -28.33 -11.04
N LEU A 129 -5.35 -29.65 -11.34
CA LEU A 129 -4.46 -30.19 -12.38
C LEU A 129 -4.63 -29.52 -13.76
N GLY A 130 -5.83 -29.06 -14.08
CA GLY A 130 -6.11 -28.35 -15.32
C GLY A 130 -5.37 -27.01 -15.45
N ALA A 131 -4.99 -26.39 -14.32
CA ALA A 131 -4.14 -25.19 -14.33
C ALA A 131 -2.73 -25.49 -14.85
N HIS A 132 -2.18 -26.66 -14.53
CA HIS A 132 -0.90 -27.11 -15.08
C HIS A 132 -1.01 -27.55 -16.53
N VAL A 133 -2.13 -28.18 -16.92
CA VAL A 133 -2.40 -28.44 -18.34
C VAL A 133 -2.39 -27.12 -19.12
N ALA A 134 -3.03 -26.06 -18.61
CA ALA A 134 -3.01 -24.73 -19.22
C ALA A 134 -1.59 -24.15 -19.29
N GLY A 135 -0.80 -24.25 -18.21
CA GLY A 135 0.59 -23.84 -18.18
C GLY A 135 1.42 -24.55 -19.26
N PHE A 136 1.36 -25.88 -19.31
CA PHE A 136 2.07 -26.68 -20.31
C PHE A 136 1.68 -26.35 -21.75
N ILE A 137 0.39 -26.10 -22.02
CA ILE A 137 -0.05 -25.61 -23.34
C ILE A 137 0.64 -24.29 -23.66
N GLY A 138 0.64 -23.37 -22.70
CA GLY A 138 1.33 -22.08 -22.79
C GLY A 138 2.81 -22.22 -23.10
N THR A 139 3.54 -23.06 -22.35
CA THR A 139 4.95 -23.36 -22.56
C THR A 139 5.20 -23.92 -23.97
N MET A 140 4.40 -24.89 -24.43
CA MET A 140 4.55 -25.51 -25.75
C MET A 140 4.21 -24.57 -26.92
N LEU A 141 3.48 -23.48 -26.65
CA LEU A 141 3.19 -22.39 -27.59
C LEU A 141 4.14 -21.20 -27.41
N GLY A 142 5.17 -21.32 -26.56
CA GLY A 142 6.17 -20.27 -26.33
C GLY A 142 5.60 -19.03 -25.63
N GLY A 143 4.62 -19.20 -24.75
CA GLY A 143 4.03 -18.09 -23.98
C GLY A 143 3.13 -17.15 -24.79
N GLN A 144 2.77 -17.52 -26.02
CA GLN A 144 2.04 -16.63 -26.96
C GLN A 144 0.53 -16.55 -26.69
N VAL A 145 -0.01 -17.45 -25.87
CA VAL A 145 -1.44 -17.45 -25.51
C VAL A 145 -1.80 -16.15 -24.80
N GLY A 146 -2.96 -15.58 -25.14
CA GLY A 146 -3.37 -14.26 -24.65
C GLY A 146 -3.53 -14.17 -23.14
N ARG A 147 -4.10 -15.22 -22.52
CA ARG A 147 -4.28 -15.30 -21.06
C ARG A 147 -4.39 -16.73 -20.54
N ILE A 148 -3.84 -16.98 -19.35
CA ILE A 148 -4.16 -18.15 -18.52
C ILE A 148 -4.76 -17.69 -17.19
N THR A 149 -5.86 -18.32 -16.77
CA THR A 149 -6.40 -18.19 -15.41
C THR A 149 -6.27 -19.53 -14.68
N GLY A 150 -5.47 -19.56 -13.62
CA GLY A 150 -5.32 -20.72 -12.74
C GLY A 150 -6.29 -20.64 -11.56
N LEU A 151 -7.26 -21.55 -11.49
CA LEU A 151 -8.19 -21.66 -10.38
C LEU A 151 -7.70 -22.76 -9.44
N ASP A 152 -7.07 -22.32 -8.36
CA ASP A 152 -6.40 -23.11 -7.32
C ASP A 152 -5.55 -24.24 -7.92
N PRO A 153 -4.42 -23.90 -8.59
CA PRO A 153 -3.53 -24.89 -9.21
C PRO A 153 -3.11 -25.95 -8.20
N ALA A 154 -2.97 -27.21 -8.62
CA ALA A 154 -2.68 -28.30 -7.68
C ALA A 154 -1.24 -28.23 -7.12
N GLY A 155 -1.08 -28.33 -5.81
CA GLY A 155 0.21 -28.36 -5.13
C GLY A 155 0.95 -29.72 -5.21
N PRO A 156 0.31 -30.86 -4.92
CA PRO A 156 0.99 -32.16 -4.93
C PRO A 156 1.61 -32.46 -6.29
N MET A 157 2.89 -32.87 -6.31
CA MET A 157 3.72 -33.07 -7.52
C MET A 157 4.14 -31.82 -8.30
N PHE A 158 3.65 -30.64 -7.95
CA PHE A 158 4.04 -29.37 -8.57
C PHE A 158 4.68 -28.38 -7.57
N ALA A 159 4.62 -28.67 -6.27
CA ALA A 159 5.30 -27.89 -5.26
C ALA A 159 6.81 -28.12 -5.30
N GLY A 160 7.60 -27.05 -5.42
CA GLY A 160 9.06 -27.11 -5.42
C GLY A 160 9.70 -27.59 -6.73
N VAL A 161 8.90 -27.85 -7.77
CA VAL A 161 9.42 -28.15 -9.11
C VAL A 161 9.76 -26.85 -9.87
N PRO A 162 10.65 -26.91 -10.87
CA PRO A 162 11.01 -25.75 -11.70
C PRO A 162 9.80 -25.13 -12.41
N PRO A 163 9.84 -23.82 -12.75
CA PRO A 163 8.77 -23.13 -13.48
C PRO A 163 8.25 -23.89 -14.72
N GLU A 164 9.14 -24.55 -15.47
CA GLU A 164 8.83 -25.29 -16.71
C GLU A 164 8.00 -26.56 -16.47
N GLU A 165 7.87 -26.98 -15.20
CA GLU A 165 7.17 -28.18 -14.78
C GLU A 165 5.84 -27.88 -14.07
N ARG A 166 5.39 -26.63 -14.05
CA ARG A 166 4.14 -26.19 -13.43
C ARG A 166 3.57 -24.98 -14.17
N LEU A 167 2.51 -24.38 -13.61
CA LEU A 167 2.00 -23.10 -14.10
C LEU A 167 2.94 -21.98 -13.65
N ASP A 168 3.28 -21.09 -14.57
CA ASP A 168 4.20 -19.97 -14.36
C ASP A 168 3.74 -18.71 -15.13
N PRO A 169 4.12 -17.49 -14.69
CA PRO A 169 3.77 -16.27 -15.42
C PRO A 169 4.25 -16.25 -16.88
N SER A 170 5.32 -16.97 -17.22
CA SER A 170 5.85 -17.03 -18.60
C SER A 170 4.99 -17.84 -19.58
N ASP A 171 4.02 -18.61 -19.10
CA ASP A 171 3.19 -19.50 -19.94
C ASP A 171 2.17 -18.75 -20.82
N ALA A 172 1.93 -17.47 -20.55
CA ALA A 172 1.05 -16.64 -21.38
C ALA A 172 1.43 -15.17 -21.32
N GLN A 173 0.87 -14.40 -22.25
CA GLN A 173 0.98 -12.94 -22.28
C GLN A 173 0.38 -12.28 -21.02
N PHE A 174 -0.46 -13.01 -20.28
CA PHE A 174 -0.93 -12.62 -18.95
C PHE A 174 -1.42 -13.86 -18.19
N VAL A 175 -1.12 -13.94 -16.90
CA VAL A 175 -1.46 -15.08 -16.04
C VAL A 175 -2.03 -14.54 -14.75
N ASP A 176 -3.24 -14.94 -14.40
CA ASP A 176 -3.88 -14.62 -13.13
C ASP A 176 -4.24 -15.90 -12.38
N VAL A 177 -3.96 -15.94 -11.08
CA VAL A 177 -4.18 -17.13 -10.26
C VAL A 177 -5.05 -16.80 -9.07
N LEU A 178 -6.01 -17.67 -8.78
CA LEU A 178 -6.86 -17.58 -7.59
C LEU A 178 -6.55 -18.74 -6.65
N HIS A 179 -6.08 -18.43 -5.46
CA HIS A 179 -5.71 -19.37 -4.41
C HIS A 179 -6.83 -19.48 -3.36
N THR A 180 -7.25 -20.71 -3.08
CA THR A 180 -8.27 -21.00 -2.07
C THR A 180 -7.98 -22.22 -1.20
N ASP A 181 -6.90 -22.98 -1.44
CA ASP A 181 -6.58 -24.17 -0.62
C ASP A 181 -5.07 -24.49 -0.50
N MET A 182 -4.21 -23.48 -0.35
CA MET A 182 -2.75 -23.69 -0.36
C MET A 182 -2.18 -24.49 0.83
N ASN A 183 -2.95 -24.69 1.90
CA ASN A 183 -2.60 -25.54 3.03
C ASN A 183 -2.89 -27.03 2.78
N SER A 184 -3.69 -27.37 1.77
CA SER A 184 -4.01 -28.75 1.38
C SER A 184 -3.70 -29.02 -0.09
N PHE A 185 -4.63 -28.80 -1.02
CA PHE A 185 -4.46 -29.20 -2.43
C PHE A 185 -3.90 -28.12 -3.34
N GLY A 186 -3.94 -26.85 -2.95
CA GLY A 186 -3.48 -25.72 -3.75
C GLY A 186 -1.96 -25.54 -3.75
N LEU A 187 -1.43 -25.02 -4.85
CA LEU A 187 -0.01 -24.70 -5.03
C LEU A 187 0.32 -23.41 -4.29
N ARG A 188 1.30 -23.47 -3.40
CA ARG A 188 1.77 -22.32 -2.62
C ARG A 188 2.54 -21.32 -3.48
N GLY A 189 2.55 -20.07 -3.03
CA GLY A 189 3.37 -19.01 -3.61
C GLY A 189 2.65 -18.22 -4.70
N ALA A 190 3.41 -17.39 -5.41
CA ALA A 190 2.93 -16.60 -6.53
C ALA A 190 3.24 -17.32 -7.84
N ASN A 191 2.21 -17.61 -8.63
CA ASN A 191 2.29 -18.40 -9.86
C ASN A 191 1.75 -17.65 -11.08
N GLY A 192 1.30 -16.40 -10.89
CA GLY A 192 0.84 -15.52 -11.97
C GLY A 192 1.54 -14.16 -11.95
N HIS A 193 1.14 -13.32 -12.91
CA HIS A 193 1.40 -11.88 -12.88
C HIS A 193 0.61 -11.20 -11.75
N ILE A 194 -0.58 -11.75 -11.46
CA ILE A 194 -1.37 -11.42 -10.27
C ILE A 194 -1.88 -12.69 -9.61
N ASP A 195 -1.73 -12.75 -8.29
CA ASP A 195 -2.18 -13.85 -7.44
C ASP A 195 -3.20 -13.31 -6.43
N PHE A 196 -4.43 -13.77 -6.56
CA PHE A 196 -5.56 -13.47 -5.71
C PHE A 196 -5.65 -14.51 -4.59
N TYR A 197 -5.62 -14.06 -3.33
CA TYR A 197 -5.71 -14.92 -2.16
C TYR A 197 -7.01 -14.66 -1.41
N ALA A 198 -8.04 -15.48 -1.67
CA ALA A 198 -9.33 -15.35 -1.00
C ALA A 198 -9.22 -15.89 0.44
N ASN A 199 -9.56 -15.07 1.43
CA ASN A 199 -9.46 -15.42 2.85
C ASN A 199 -8.04 -15.88 3.25
N GLY A 200 -7.02 -15.34 2.58
CA GLY A 200 -5.61 -15.74 2.75
C GLY A 200 -5.16 -16.89 1.85
N GLY A 201 -6.06 -17.46 1.06
CA GLY A 201 -5.83 -18.59 0.17
C GLY A 201 -5.65 -19.92 0.90
N LEU A 202 -6.18 -20.00 2.13
CA LEU A 202 -6.19 -21.18 2.99
C LEU A 202 -7.66 -21.56 3.23
N ASP A 203 -8.11 -21.69 4.48
CA ASP A 203 -9.47 -22.12 4.80
C ASP A 203 -10.55 -21.10 4.39
N GLN A 204 -11.55 -21.57 3.64
CA GLN A 204 -12.65 -20.76 3.11
C GLN A 204 -13.86 -20.81 4.05
N PRO A 205 -14.55 -19.67 4.26
CA PRO A 205 -15.79 -19.65 5.04
C PRO A 205 -16.83 -20.63 4.50
N GLY A 206 -17.55 -21.33 5.39
CA GLY A 206 -18.55 -22.34 5.02
C GLY A 206 -18.00 -23.74 4.73
N CYS A 207 -16.69 -23.89 4.56
CA CYS A 207 -16.09 -25.21 4.39
C CYS A 207 -15.91 -25.93 5.73
N PRO A 208 -16.08 -27.28 5.77
CA PRO A 208 -15.89 -28.04 6.99
C PRO A 208 -14.47 -27.87 7.54
N LYS A 209 -14.32 -27.84 8.87
CA LYS A 209 -13.01 -27.68 9.54
C LYS A 209 -12.41 -28.97 10.10
N THR A 210 -13.13 -30.09 9.98
CA THR A 210 -12.73 -31.37 10.58
C THR A 210 -12.57 -32.47 9.54
N ILE A 211 -11.49 -33.25 9.67
CA ILE A 211 -11.21 -34.43 8.84
C ILE A 211 -12.35 -35.46 8.87
N PHE A 212 -13.11 -35.52 9.98
CA PHE A 212 -14.29 -36.39 10.11
C PHE A 212 -15.42 -36.06 9.11
N SER A 213 -15.38 -34.90 8.46
CA SER A 213 -16.32 -34.52 7.39
C SER A 213 -15.99 -35.17 6.04
N GLY A 214 -15.00 -36.08 6.00
CA GLY A 214 -14.69 -36.92 4.85
C GLY A 214 -14.21 -36.11 3.63
N LYS A 215 -14.63 -36.50 2.42
CA LYS A 215 -14.23 -35.83 1.17
C LYS A 215 -14.60 -34.34 1.13
N SER A 216 -15.68 -33.94 1.80
CA SER A 216 -16.13 -32.55 1.83
C SER A 216 -15.19 -31.63 2.62
N TYR A 217 -14.41 -32.17 3.57
CA TYR A 217 -13.38 -31.42 4.27
C TYR A 217 -12.27 -30.94 3.32
N PHE A 218 -11.78 -31.84 2.47
CA PHE A 218 -10.62 -31.54 1.62
C PHE A 218 -10.99 -30.87 0.29
N VAL A 219 -12.20 -31.10 -0.22
CA VAL A 219 -12.59 -30.63 -1.58
C VAL A 219 -13.26 -29.25 -1.56
N CYS A 220 -13.85 -28.84 -0.43
CA CYS A 220 -14.63 -27.61 -0.38
C CYS A 220 -13.79 -26.35 -0.63
N ASP A 221 -12.66 -26.22 0.06
CA ASP A 221 -11.74 -25.08 -0.09
C ASP A 221 -11.17 -25.01 -1.51
N HIS A 222 -10.77 -26.16 -2.04
CA HIS A 222 -10.26 -26.29 -3.40
C HIS A 222 -11.30 -25.87 -4.46
N GLN A 223 -12.56 -26.28 -4.29
CA GLN A 223 -13.66 -25.90 -5.19
C GLN A 223 -14.10 -24.44 -5.05
N ARG A 224 -13.79 -23.77 -3.95
CA ARG A 224 -14.17 -22.36 -3.73
C ARG A 224 -13.63 -21.45 -4.81
N SER A 225 -12.44 -21.72 -5.35
CA SER A 225 -11.85 -20.96 -6.47
C SER A 225 -12.80 -20.87 -7.66
N VAL A 226 -13.45 -21.98 -8.03
CA VAL A 226 -14.41 -22.01 -9.14
C VAL A 226 -15.64 -21.18 -8.80
N PHE A 227 -16.20 -21.31 -7.60
CA PHE A 227 -17.40 -20.55 -7.22
C PHE A 227 -17.16 -19.04 -7.10
N LEU A 228 -15.98 -18.64 -6.62
CA LEU A 228 -15.57 -17.22 -6.61
C LEU A 228 -15.35 -16.70 -8.04
N TYR A 229 -14.77 -17.51 -8.92
CA TYR A 229 -14.63 -17.14 -10.33
C TYR A 229 -16.00 -17.02 -11.02
N LEU A 230 -16.91 -17.98 -10.83
CA LEU A 230 -18.29 -17.89 -11.32
C LEU A 230 -19.00 -16.64 -10.81
N CYS A 231 -18.79 -16.28 -9.53
CA CYS A 231 -19.28 -15.03 -8.97
C CYS A 231 -18.72 -13.85 -9.78
N SER A 232 -17.41 -13.79 -9.97
CA SER A 232 -16.76 -12.70 -10.71
C SER A 232 -17.13 -12.59 -12.20
N LEU A 233 -17.58 -13.67 -12.83
CA LEU A 233 -18.14 -13.62 -14.19
C LEU A 233 -19.53 -12.97 -14.20
N ASN A 234 -20.28 -13.10 -13.12
CA ASN A 234 -21.55 -12.42 -12.94
C ASN A 234 -21.30 -10.94 -12.62
N ARG A 235 -21.76 -10.05 -13.51
CA ARG A 235 -21.57 -8.59 -13.43
C ARG A 235 -22.05 -7.93 -12.13
N THR A 236 -22.81 -8.64 -11.30
CA THR A 236 -23.29 -8.14 -10.01
C THR A 236 -22.33 -8.40 -8.85
N CYS A 237 -21.37 -9.32 -9.00
CA CYS A 237 -20.46 -9.73 -7.94
C CYS A 237 -19.05 -9.15 -8.17
N HIS A 238 -18.69 -8.18 -7.34
CA HIS A 238 -17.41 -7.51 -7.39
C HIS A 238 -16.57 -7.92 -6.18
N LEU A 239 -15.50 -8.68 -6.43
CA LEU A 239 -14.56 -9.15 -5.41
C LEU A 239 -13.28 -8.34 -5.52
N THR A 240 -13.29 -7.16 -4.90
CA THR A 240 -12.16 -6.23 -4.88
C THR A 240 -11.05 -6.76 -3.98
N ALA A 241 -9.83 -6.82 -4.52
CA ALA A 241 -8.65 -7.30 -3.83
C ALA A 241 -7.59 -6.20 -3.66
N TYR A 242 -6.85 -6.27 -2.56
CA TYR A 242 -5.92 -5.24 -2.14
C TYR A 242 -4.48 -5.75 -2.17
N PRO A 243 -3.54 -5.00 -2.78
CA PRO A 243 -2.13 -5.39 -2.79
C PRO A 243 -1.56 -5.33 -1.38
N CYS A 244 -0.96 -6.42 -0.93
CA CYS A 244 -0.35 -6.50 0.39
C CYS A 244 0.80 -7.50 0.42
N SER A 245 1.67 -7.39 1.43
CA SER A 245 2.77 -8.34 1.67
C SER A 245 2.31 -9.65 2.31
N SER A 246 1.19 -9.62 3.05
CA SER A 246 0.65 -10.80 3.72
C SER A 246 -0.84 -10.65 3.98
N TYR A 247 -1.55 -11.77 4.12
CA TYR A 247 -2.95 -11.75 4.53
C TYR A 247 -3.13 -11.13 5.93
N THR A 248 -2.18 -11.38 6.84
CA THR A 248 -2.19 -10.81 8.19
C THR A 248 -2.13 -9.28 8.14
N ASP A 249 -1.29 -8.67 7.32
CA ASP A 249 -1.21 -7.23 7.16
C ASP A 249 -2.49 -6.64 6.54
N PHE A 250 -3.12 -7.38 5.62
CA PHE A 250 -4.40 -7.02 5.03
C PHE A 250 -5.53 -6.97 6.08
N ILE A 251 -5.76 -8.05 6.85
CA ILE A 251 -6.81 -8.09 7.88
C ILE A 251 -6.50 -7.14 9.06
N ASN A 252 -5.22 -6.80 9.26
CA ASN A 252 -4.79 -5.75 10.19
C ASN A 252 -5.11 -4.32 9.71
N GLY A 253 -5.66 -4.16 8.50
CA GLY A 253 -5.99 -2.85 7.94
C GLY A 253 -4.79 -2.02 7.47
N GLN A 254 -3.65 -2.66 7.20
CA GLN A 254 -2.41 -1.96 6.79
C GLN A 254 -2.37 -1.68 5.28
N CYS A 255 -3.05 -2.50 4.49
CA CYS A 255 -3.00 -2.51 3.02
C CYS A 255 -4.38 -2.22 2.40
N LEU A 256 -5.03 -1.11 2.76
CA LEU A 256 -6.39 -0.79 2.32
C LEU A 256 -6.43 0.24 1.19
N GLN A 257 -5.32 0.41 0.47
CA GLN A 257 -5.19 1.40 -0.58
C GLN A 257 -4.46 0.82 -1.80
N CYS A 258 -4.78 1.33 -2.99
CA CYS A 258 -4.34 0.79 -4.28
C CYS A 258 -3.60 1.83 -5.14
N GLU A 259 -2.76 2.63 -4.50
CA GLU A 259 -1.99 3.72 -5.12
C GLU A 259 -1.14 3.24 -6.28
N ALA A 260 -0.61 2.02 -6.19
CA ALA A 260 0.20 1.40 -7.24
C ALA A 260 -0.57 1.30 -8.57
N PHE A 261 -1.90 1.18 -8.51
CA PHE A 261 -2.78 0.99 -9.66
C PHE A 261 -3.41 2.28 -10.20
N LYS A 262 -3.23 3.42 -9.51
CA LYS A 262 -3.81 4.69 -9.97
C LYS A 262 -3.33 5.03 -11.40
N PRO A 263 -4.22 5.55 -12.27
CA PRO A 263 -5.57 6.03 -11.96
C PRO A 263 -6.66 4.96 -11.85
N ALA A 264 -6.37 3.69 -12.16
CA ALA A 264 -7.32 2.60 -11.99
C ALA A 264 -7.62 2.33 -10.50
N SER A 265 -8.76 1.69 -10.26
CA SER A 265 -9.17 1.22 -8.93
C SER A 265 -8.33 0.02 -8.48
N CYS A 266 -8.59 -0.47 -7.28
CA CYS A 266 -8.05 -1.76 -6.82
C CYS A 266 -8.42 -2.89 -7.80
N PRO A 267 -7.52 -3.87 -8.03
CA PRO A 267 -7.83 -5.07 -8.81
C PRO A 267 -9.11 -5.75 -8.32
N VAL A 268 -9.96 -6.13 -9.26
CA VAL A 268 -11.17 -6.91 -8.99
C VAL A 268 -10.98 -8.25 -9.66
N LEU A 269 -11.19 -9.34 -8.92
CA LEU A 269 -11.19 -10.69 -9.50
C LEU A 269 -12.23 -10.74 -10.62
N GLY A 270 -11.90 -11.31 -11.78
CA GLY A 270 -12.88 -11.52 -12.85
C GLY A 270 -12.32 -11.68 -14.26
N TYR A 271 -13.24 -11.69 -15.22
CA TYR A 271 -12.92 -11.87 -16.65
C TYR A 271 -12.19 -10.67 -17.24
N ASN A 272 -12.54 -9.43 -16.88
CA ASN A 272 -11.90 -8.25 -17.46
C ASN A 272 -10.80 -7.69 -16.55
N LEU A 273 -9.54 -8.02 -16.85
CA LEU A 273 -8.35 -7.48 -16.17
C LEU A 273 -7.58 -6.45 -17.02
N SER A 274 -8.12 -6.04 -18.16
CA SER A 274 -7.42 -5.18 -19.14
C SER A 274 -6.90 -3.88 -18.52
N GLN A 275 -7.67 -3.25 -17.65
CA GLN A 275 -7.30 -1.97 -17.02
C GLN A 275 -6.09 -2.06 -16.09
N TRP A 276 -5.74 -3.25 -15.59
CA TRP A 276 -4.57 -3.46 -14.72
C TRP A 276 -3.40 -4.13 -15.43
N ARG A 277 -3.61 -4.70 -16.62
CA ARG A 277 -2.65 -5.57 -17.33
C ARG A 277 -1.26 -4.93 -17.44
N ASP A 278 -1.14 -3.77 -18.07
CA ASP A 278 0.15 -3.10 -18.28
C ASP A 278 0.87 -2.77 -16.98
N LYS A 279 0.11 -2.46 -15.93
CA LYS A 279 0.66 -2.16 -14.61
C LYS A 279 1.19 -3.42 -13.94
N LEU A 280 0.42 -4.50 -13.99
CA LEU A 280 0.78 -5.79 -13.41
C LEU A 280 2.02 -6.36 -14.09
N LEU A 281 2.09 -6.32 -15.43
CA LEU A 281 3.27 -6.74 -16.18
C LEU A 281 4.55 -5.98 -15.74
N LYS A 282 4.45 -4.67 -15.47
CA LYS A 282 5.56 -3.85 -14.97
C LYS A 282 5.95 -4.17 -13.52
N LEU A 283 5.00 -4.61 -12.71
CA LEU A 283 5.24 -5.02 -11.32
C LEU A 283 5.81 -6.44 -11.24
N GLY A 284 5.73 -7.22 -12.32
CA GLY A 284 6.11 -8.64 -12.34
C GLY A 284 5.01 -9.47 -11.71
N GLN A 285 5.23 -9.92 -10.46
CA GLN A 285 4.27 -10.71 -9.70
C GLN A 285 3.65 -9.87 -8.59
N THR A 286 2.32 -9.83 -8.53
CA THR A 286 1.59 -9.02 -7.54
C THR A 286 0.64 -9.88 -6.72
N GLN A 287 0.79 -9.84 -5.39
CA GLN A 287 -0.09 -10.54 -4.46
C GLN A 287 -1.21 -9.61 -3.98
N VAL A 288 -2.45 -10.07 -4.08
CA VAL A 288 -3.63 -9.31 -3.64
C VAL A 288 -4.56 -10.17 -2.77
N TYR A 289 -5.15 -9.55 -1.74
CA TYR A 289 -5.96 -10.24 -0.74
C TYR A 289 -7.36 -9.65 -0.67
N PHE A 290 -8.34 -10.52 -0.40
CA PHE A 290 -9.72 -10.14 -0.11
C PHE A 290 -10.37 -11.20 0.79
N SER A 291 -11.50 -10.85 1.41
CA SER A 291 -12.27 -11.79 2.24
C SER A 291 -13.67 -11.97 1.66
N THR A 292 -14.23 -13.16 1.88
CA THR A 292 -15.54 -13.54 1.34
C THR A 292 -16.48 -14.03 2.43
N THR A 293 -17.77 -14.06 2.15
CA THR A 293 -18.75 -14.79 2.98
C THR A 293 -18.71 -16.28 2.68
N ALA A 294 -19.42 -17.08 3.49
CA ALA A 294 -19.54 -18.53 3.31
C ALA A 294 -20.41 -18.91 2.09
N GLU A 295 -21.41 -18.08 1.81
CA GLU A 295 -22.42 -18.29 0.78
C GLU A 295 -22.44 -17.15 -0.25
N PRO A 296 -22.98 -17.39 -1.46
CA PRO A 296 -23.19 -16.34 -2.46
C PRO A 296 -23.98 -15.16 -1.87
N PRO A 297 -23.64 -13.91 -2.23
CA PRO A 297 -22.77 -13.50 -3.34
C PRO A 297 -21.28 -13.40 -2.98
N TYR A 298 -20.80 -14.05 -1.91
CA TYR A 298 -19.39 -14.07 -1.49
C TYR A 298 -18.78 -12.70 -1.17
N ARG A 299 -19.57 -11.63 -1.20
CA ARG A 299 -19.12 -10.26 -1.01
C ARG A 299 -19.23 -9.88 0.46
N LYS A 300 -18.11 -9.45 1.05
CA LYS A 300 -18.12 -8.74 2.33
C LYS A 300 -18.23 -7.23 2.11
N THR A 301 -18.83 -6.56 3.09
CA THR A 301 -18.80 -5.10 3.19
C THR A 301 -17.79 -4.69 4.24
N SER A 302 -16.85 -3.84 3.88
CA SER A 302 -15.71 -3.47 4.70
C SER A 302 -15.75 -2.00 5.12
N TYR A 303 -15.44 -1.75 6.38
CA TYR A 303 -15.29 -0.41 6.96
C TYR A 303 -13.92 -0.29 7.63
N VAL A 304 -13.29 0.87 7.44
CA VAL A 304 -12.09 1.26 8.18
C VAL A 304 -12.52 1.94 9.47
N VAL A 305 -12.08 1.40 10.60
CA VAL A 305 -12.36 1.93 11.94
C VAL A 305 -11.08 2.51 12.50
N ASP A 306 -10.97 3.84 12.49
CA ASP A 306 -9.85 4.57 13.09
C ASP A 306 -10.24 5.00 14.51
N THR A 307 -9.54 4.50 15.53
CA THR A 307 -9.77 4.84 16.94
C THR A 307 -8.57 5.54 17.57
N VAL A 308 -8.83 6.37 18.59
CA VAL A 308 -7.78 7.01 19.41
C VAL A 308 -8.09 6.74 20.87
N THR A 309 -7.23 6.00 21.56
CA THR A 309 -7.46 5.56 22.96
C THR A 309 -6.79 6.50 23.97
N TRP A 310 -7.39 6.67 25.15
CA TRP A 310 -6.83 7.37 26.31
C TRP A 310 -6.96 6.51 27.56
N ASN A 311 -6.28 5.36 27.58
CA ASN A 311 -6.29 4.48 28.75
C ASN A 311 -5.00 4.68 29.55
N GLN A 312 -5.11 4.87 30.87
CA GLN A 312 -3.94 5.03 31.73
C GLN A 312 -3.09 3.76 31.77
N TYR A 313 -3.74 2.60 31.77
CA TYR A 313 -3.10 1.29 31.78
C TYR A 313 -3.28 0.58 30.44
N LEU A 314 -2.26 -0.19 30.06
CA LEU A 314 -2.28 -1.03 28.87
C LEU A 314 -3.35 -2.13 29.03
N ARG A 315 -4.20 -2.27 28.01
CA ARG A 315 -5.20 -3.33 27.92
C ARG A 315 -5.08 -4.06 26.59
N TRP A 316 -5.36 -5.35 26.62
CA TRP A 316 -5.43 -6.22 25.46
C TRP A 316 -6.85 -6.76 25.33
N GLY A 317 -7.38 -6.77 24.11
CA GLY A 317 -8.72 -7.29 23.86
C GLY A 317 -9.05 -7.38 22.39
N ILE A 318 -10.23 -7.90 22.08
CA ILE A 318 -10.79 -7.90 20.73
C ILE A 318 -11.87 -6.84 20.63
N ALA A 319 -12.13 -6.35 19.42
CA ALA A 319 -13.18 -5.35 19.18
C ALA A 319 -14.36 -5.98 18.44
N ILE A 320 -15.57 -5.66 18.87
CA ILE A 320 -16.81 -6.01 18.18
C ILE A 320 -17.52 -4.71 17.83
N LEU A 321 -17.87 -4.56 16.55
CA LEU A 321 -18.60 -3.43 16.02
C LEU A 321 -19.95 -3.90 15.49
N ARG A 322 -21.04 -3.25 15.87
CA ARG A 322 -22.37 -3.49 15.31
C ARG A 322 -22.92 -2.22 14.68
N LEU A 323 -23.46 -2.36 13.48
CA LEU A 323 -24.20 -1.31 12.80
C LEU A 323 -25.69 -1.60 12.95
N HIS A 324 -26.49 -0.56 13.18
CA HIS A 324 -27.93 -0.67 13.36
C HIS A 324 -28.69 0.24 12.39
N SER A 325 -29.75 -0.28 11.79
CA SER A 325 -30.71 0.48 10.98
C SER A 325 -32.12 -0.06 11.23
N GLY A 326 -32.95 0.70 11.96
CA GLY A 326 -34.22 0.20 12.47
C GLY A 326 -34.05 -1.02 13.37
N LYS A 327 -34.67 -2.14 13.00
CA LYS A 327 -34.54 -3.44 13.69
C LYS A 327 -33.36 -4.28 13.18
N ASN A 328 -32.76 -3.91 12.05
CA ASN A 328 -31.68 -4.68 11.42
C ASN A 328 -30.35 -4.36 12.11
N VAL A 329 -29.60 -5.41 12.41
CA VAL A 329 -28.27 -5.33 13.05
C VAL A 329 -27.30 -6.18 12.24
N ARG A 330 -26.11 -5.64 11.99
CA ARG A 330 -24.99 -6.38 11.39
C ARG A 330 -23.76 -6.24 12.29
N GLU A 331 -23.05 -7.34 12.51
CA GLU A 331 -21.92 -7.44 13.42
C GLU A 331 -20.64 -7.74 12.65
N ALA A 332 -19.55 -7.08 13.04
CA ALA A 332 -18.19 -7.39 12.63
C ALA A 332 -17.34 -7.66 13.87
N ARG A 333 -16.74 -8.84 13.94
CA ARG A 333 -15.77 -9.21 14.98
C ARG A 333 -14.35 -9.01 14.45
N ILE A 334 -13.52 -8.36 15.26
CA ILE A 334 -12.12 -8.05 14.95
C ILE A 334 -11.28 -8.78 15.99
N ASP A 335 -11.11 -10.09 15.77
CA ASP A 335 -10.55 -11.05 16.72
C ASP A 335 -9.34 -11.84 16.20
N HIS A 336 -8.88 -11.55 14.97
CA HIS A 336 -7.68 -12.16 14.39
C HIS A 336 -6.38 -11.82 15.14
N LYS A 337 -6.40 -10.83 16.04
CA LYS A 337 -5.32 -10.54 16.99
C LYS A 337 -5.85 -9.82 18.23
N LEU A 338 -5.09 -9.87 19.31
CA LEU A 338 -5.31 -9.00 20.46
C LEU A 338 -4.90 -7.56 20.13
N LEU A 339 -5.84 -6.65 20.27
CA LEU A 339 -5.69 -5.22 20.07
C LEU A 339 -5.09 -4.58 21.32
N ARG A 340 -4.15 -3.66 21.10
CA ARG A 340 -3.40 -2.96 22.15
C ARG A 340 -4.01 -1.59 22.46
N PHE A 341 -4.72 -1.47 23.58
CA PHE A 341 -5.37 -0.22 24.02
C PHE A 341 -4.55 0.43 25.15
N GLU A 342 -3.85 1.52 24.84
CA GLU A 342 -3.02 2.27 25.80
C GLU A 342 -3.22 3.79 25.63
N ARG A 343 -2.42 4.60 26.31
CA ARG A 343 -2.58 6.06 26.28
C ARG A 343 -2.10 6.66 24.95
N HIS A 344 -2.99 7.37 24.25
CA HIS A 344 -2.75 8.07 22.98
C HIS A 344 -2.39 7.18 21.78
N THR A 345 -2.92 5.97 21.75
CA THR A 345 -2.65 5.07 20.62
C THR A 345 -3.72 5.24 19.56
N THR A 346 -3.27 5.51 18.33
CA THR A 346 -4.14 5.48 17.16
C THR A 346 -4.12 4.08 16.59
N MET A 347 -5.30 3.52 16.38
CA MET A 347 -5.46 2.19 15.82
C MET A 347 -6.33 2.28 14.58
N ARG A 348 -5.89 1.59 13.53
CA ARG A 348 -6.68 1.36 12.33
C ARG A 348 -7.10 -0.10 12.32
N LEU A 349 -8.39 -0.34 12.19
CA LEU A 349 -8.96 -1.67 12.16
C LEU A 349 -9.78 -1.85 10.88
N LEU A 350 -9.76 -3.07 10.33
CA LEU A 350 -10.65 -3.47 9.25
C LEU A 350 -11.85 -4.21 9.86
N ALA A 351 -13.03 -3.62 9.79
CA ALA A 351 -14.28 -4.24 10.19
C ALA A 351 -14.99 -4.78 8.95
N GLN A 352 -15.22 -6.09 8.87
CA GLN A 352 -15.86 -6.74 7.73
C GLN A 352 -17.19 -7.36 8.15
N PHE A 353 -18.23 -7.01 7.43
CA PHE A 353 -19.60 -7.48 7.61
C PHE A 353 -19.98 -8.40 6.45
N ASP A 354 -20.78 -9.41 6.74
CA ASP A 354 -21.24 -10.34 5.70
C ASP A 354 -22.30 -9.71 4.79
N GLU A 355 -22.97 -8.64 5.23
CA GLU A 355 -23.92 -7.86 4.45
C GLU A 355 -23.78 -6.36 4.73
N ASP A 356 -24.10 -5.53 3.74
CA ASP A 356 -24.12 -4.08 3.90
C ASP A 356 -25.33 -3.65 4.73
N LEU A 357 -25.17 -2.58 5.51
CA LEU A 357 -26.24 -1.95 6.27
C LEU A 357 -26.12 -0.44 6.17
N TYR A 358 -27.05 0.18 5.43
CA TYR A 358 -27.09 1.63 5.24
C TYR A 358 -28.54 2.09 5.03
N PRO A 359 -28.95 3.29 5.53
CA PRO A 359 -28.19 4.20 6.38
C PRO A 359 -28.00 3.66 7.80
N VAL A 360 -26.84 3.94 8.41
CA VAL A 360 -26.53 3.54 9.79
C VAL A 360 -27.10 4.58 10.76
N GLN A 361 -28.03 4.16 11.60
CA GLN A 361 -28.72 5.02 12.57
C GLN A 361 -28.05 4.99 13.96
N LYS A 362 -27.50 3.84 14.35
CA LYS A 362 -26.73 3.66 15.60
C LYS A 362 -25.55 2.73 15.36
N ILE A 363 -24.50 2.90 16.15
CA ILE A 363 -23.32 2.05 16.18
C ILE A 363 -23.15 1.55 17.60
N SER A 364 -22.97 0.24 17.77
CA SER A 364 -22.55 -0.34 19.04
C SER A 364 -21.11 -0.81 18.95
N PHE A 365 -20.33 -0.50 19.97
CA PHE A 365 -18.94 -0.89 20.05
C PHE A 365 -18.69 -1.58 21.39
N ARG A 366 -17.96 -2.68 21.35
CA ARG A 366 -17.60 -3.48 22.54
C ARG A 366 -16.15 -3.88 22.43
N ILE A 367 -15.40 -3.68 23.51
CA ILE A 367 -14.05 -4.23 23.66
C ILE A 367 -14.13 -5.39 24.65
N VAL A 368 -13.83 -6.59 24.18
CA VAL A 368 -13.81 -7.79 25.02
C VAL A 368 -12.37 -8.06 25.45
N THR A 369 -12.13 -8.08 26.76
CA THR A 369 -10.83 -8.38 27.34
C THR A 369 -10.87 -9.76 28.00
N GLY A 370 -9.72 -10.41 28.17
CA GLY A 370 -9.64 -11.73 28.81
C GLY A 370 -9.93 -11.73 30.32
N ASN A 371 -10.18 -10.57 30.93
CA ASN A 371 -10.52 -10.46 32.34
C ASN A 371 -11.98 -10.85 32.56
N VAL A 372 -12.21 -12.05 33.11
CA VAL A 372 -13.55 -12.56 33.47
C VAL A 372 -13.83 -12.38 34.98
N ILE A 373 -12.77 -12.24 35.79
CA ILE A 373 -12.84 -12.14 37.26
C ILE A 373 -12.07 -10.88 37.70
N GLY A 374 -12.72 -9.94 38.40
CA GLY A 374 -12.12 -8.69 38.90
C GLY A 374 -12.92 -7.43 38.53
N PRO A 375 -12.54 -6.23 39.02
CA PRO A 375 -13.23 -4.98 38.71
C PRO A 375 -13.06 -4.61 37.22
N TRP A 376 -14.18 -4.34 36.54
CA TRP A 376 -14.17 -3.90 35.15
C TRP A 376 -13.57 -2.50 35.02
N TYR A 377 -12.67 -2.33 34.07
CA TYR A 377 -12.01 -1.06 33.83
C TYR A 377 -12.72 -0.22 32.76
N LYS A 378 -12.72 1.11 32.97
CA LYS A 378 -13.18 2.07 31.98
C LYS A 378 -12.12 2.26 30.89
N ILE A 379 -12.54 2.05 29.64
CA ILE A 379 -11.80 2.36 28.42
C ILE A 379 -12.34 3.67 27.85
N ARG A 380 -11.45 4.61 27.57
CA ARG A 380 -11.80 5.90 26.95
C ARG A 380 -11.28 5.95 25.52
N LEU A 381 -12.17 6.19 24.57
CA LEU A 381 -11.83 6.52 23.19
C LEU A 381 -12.06 8.02 22.99
N LEU A 382 -10.99 8.74 22.68
CA LEU A 382 -11.09 10.16 22.31
C LEU A 382 -11.83 10.34 20.99
N ARG A 383 -11.68 9.37 20.08
CA ARG A 383 -12.33 9.36 18.77
C ARG A 383 -12.51 7.93 18.29
N ILE A 384 -13.65 7.68 17.65
CA ILE A 384 -13.88 6.55 16.74
C ILE A 384 -14.42 7.14 15.44
N MET A 385 -13.81 6.75 14.31
CA MET A 385 -14.20 7.15 12.96
C MET A 385 -14.37 5.89 12.12
N VAL A 386 -15.57 5.70 11.57
CA VAL A 386 -15.96 4.55 10.76
C VAL A 386 -16.16 5.03 9.33
N THR A 387 -15.34 4.56 8.39
CA THR A 387 -15.34 5.00 6.99
C THR A 387 -15.60 3.79 6.10
N SER A 388 -16.54 3.90 5.15
CA SER A 388 -16.76 2.80 4.19
C SER A 388 -15.52 2.66 3.30
N LEU A 389 -15.02 1.42 3.17
CA LEU A 389 -13.90 1.12 2.29
C LEU A 389 -14.39 0.91 0.85
N ASP A 390 -15.51 0.21 0.70
CA ASP A 390 -16.04 -0.18 -0.61
C ASP A 390 -16.79 0.94 -1.33
N LEU A 391 -17.33 1.91 -0.56
CA LEU A 391 -18.16 3.02 -1.05
C LEU A 391 -17.65 4.36 -0.49
N PRO A 392 -16.52 4.90 -1.02
CA PRO A 392 -15.86 6.09 -0.50
C PRO A 392 -16.69 7.37 -0.55
N GLU A 393 -17.76 7.39 -1.35
CA GLU A 393 -18.73 8.47 -1.43
C GLU A 393 -19.61 8.58 -0.17
N ARG A 394 -19.71 7.51 0.63
CA ARG A 394 -20.43 7.55 1.91
C ARG A 394 -19.67 8.42 2.91
N PRO A 395 -20.35 9.37 3.59
CA PRO A 395 -19.69 10.23 4.57
C PRO A 395 -19.15 9.40 5.74
N PRO A 396 -17.95 9.73 6.26
CA PRO A 396 -17.42 9.05 7.43
C PRO A 396 -18.29 9.35 8.66
N MET A 397 -18.45 8.33 9.50
CA MET A 397 -19.25 8.38 10.72
C MET A 397 -18.33 8.51 11.94
N CYS A 398 -18.49 9.56 12.73
CA CYS A 398 -17.63 9.81 13.89
C CYS A 398 -18.40 9.72 15.21
N ARG A 399 -17.65 9.47 16.29
CA ARG A 399 -18.03 9.79 17.67
C ARG A 399 -16.78 10.19 18.45
N TYR A 400 -16.92 11.19 19.31
CA TYR A 400 -15.84 11.70 20.13
C TYR A 400 -16.14 11.45 21.61
N ASP A 401 -15.07 11.33 22.38
CA ASP A 401 -15.09 11.17 23.84
C ASP A 401 -16.07 10.09 24.33
N LEU A 402 -15.85 8.85 23.90
CA LEU A 402 -16.60 7.69 24.32
C LEU A 402 -15.92 7.06 25.54
N VAL A 403 -16.65 6.93 26.65
CA VAL A 403 -16.22 6.13 27.79
C VAL A 403 -17.07 4.87 27.83
N MET A 404 -16.41 3.72 27.93
CA MET A 404 -17.05 2.42 27.99
C MET A 404 -16.38 1.57 29.06
N GLU A 405 -17.13 0.65 29.67
CA GLU A 405 -16.55 -0.35 30.54
C GLU A 405 -16.14 -1.57 29.70
N GLU A 406 -15.00 -2.18 30.02
CA GLU A 406 -14.56 -3.39 29.32
C GLU A 406 -15.62 -4.49 29.43
N ASN A 407 -15.75 -5.32 28.39
CA ASN A 407 -16.77 -6.35 28.26
C ASN A 407 -18.22 -5.85 28.20
N LEU A 408 -18.49 -4.55 28.34
CA LEU A 408 -19.82 -3.95 28.14
C LEU A 408 -19.93 -3.29 26.76
N GLU A 409 -21.11 -3.43 26.16
CA GLU A 409 -21.43 -2.81 24.88
C GLU A 409 -21.90 -1.37 25.09
N VAL A 410 -21.38 -0.45 24.27
CA VAL A 410 -21.82 0.95 24.26
C VAL A 410 -22.38 1.30 22.89
N THR A 411 -23.63 1.76 22.88
CA THR A 411 -24.33 2.21 21.68
C THR A 411 -24.38 3.73 21.61
N PHE A 412 -24.09 4.28 20.43
CA PHE A 412 -24.15 5.72 20.17
C PHE A 412 -24.74 6.00 18.78
N LYS A 413 -25.30 7.20 18.61
CA LYS A 413 -25.66 7.71 17.27
C LYS A 413 -24.41 8.30 16.61
N PRO A 414 -24.06 7.90 15.38
CA PRO A 414 -22.95 8.50 14.66
C PRO A 414 -23.25 9.97 14.32
N GLN A 415 -22.22 10.80 14.35
CA GLN A 415 -22.27 12.21 13.94
C GLN A 415 -21.35 12.45 12.74
N SER A 416 -21.56 13.58 12.04
CA SER A 416 -20.66 14.03 10.99
C SER A 416 -19.26 14.28 11.58
N CYS A 417 -18.22 13.88 10.84
CA CYS A 417 -16.84 14.12 11.22
C CYS A 417 -16.47 15.58 10.94
N ASP A 418 -16.18 16.36 11.98
CA ASP A 418 -15.82 17.77 11.83
C ASP A 418 -14.39 17.93 11.28
N GLN A 419 -14.20 18.79 10.28
CA GLN A 419 -12.94 18.98 9.55
C GLN A 419 -11.81 19.56 10.44
N SER A 420 -12.18 20.15 11.58
CA SER A 420 -11.29 20.72 12.59
C SER A 420 -10.42 19.67 13.33
N HIS A 421 -10.82 18.40 13.35
CA HIS A 421 -10.13 17.32 14.09
C HIS A 421 -9.15 16.47 13.24
N LEU A 422 -8.79 16.92 12.04
CA LEU A 422 -7.71 16.34 11.19
C LEU A 422 -6.28 16.72 11.65
N ILE A 423 -6.15 17.27 12.86
CA ILE A 423 -4.88 17.66 13.47
C ILE A 423 -4.21 16.41 14.07
N SER A 424 -3.03 16.05 13.54
CA SER A 424 -2.14 15.09 14.20
C SER A 424 -1.51 15.80 15.40
N LEU A 425 -2.08 15.60 16.58
CA LEU A 425 -1.57 16.11 17.84
C LEU A 425 -0.44 15.20 18.35
N GLY A 426 0.78 15.73 18.42
CA GLY A 426 1.87 15.09 19.17
C GLY A 426 1.63 15.19 20.69
N PRO A 427 2.29 14.33 21.50
CA PRO A 427 2.16 14.35 22.96
C PRO A 427 2.69 15.68 23.56
N GLN A 428 2.12 16.18 24.66
CA GLN A 428 2.58 17.44 25.28
C GLN A 428 4.05 17.39 25.77
N HIS A 429 4.51 16.23 26.25
CA HIS A 429 5.91 16.00 26.67
C HIS A 429 6.47 14.72 26.05
N LEU A 430 7.64 14.79 25.40
CA LEU A 430 8.32 13.62 24.82
C LEU A 430 9.76 13.49 25.35
N ARG A 431 10.03 12.39 26.06
CA ARG A 431 11.37 12.01 26.56
C ARG A 431 11.73 10.62 26.05
N SER A 432 12.63 10.54 25.08
CA SER A 432 13.03 9.27 24.46
C SER A 432 14.47 9.33 23.91
N GLY A 433 15.11 8.18 23.75
CA GLY A 433 16.48 8.10 23.22
C GLY A 433 16.58 8.61 21.77
N ILE A 434 15.84 7.96 20.87
CA ILE A 434 15.80 8.23 19.43
C ILE A 434 14.33 8.15 18.96
N PRO A 435 13.52 9.20 19.14
CA PRO A 435 12.16 9.20 18.59
C PRO A 435 12.23 9.25 17.06
N LEU A 436 11.54 8.33 16.40
CA LEU A 436 11.41 8.24 14.94
C LEU A 436 10.09 8.88 14.49
N GLY A 437 10.18 9.87 13.60
CA GLY A 437 9.03 10.35 12.84
C GLY A 437 8.63 9.36 11.73
N PRO A 438 7.38 9.43 11.22
CA PRO A 438 6.93 8.59 10.12
C PRO A 438 7.74 8.86 8.84
N GLN A 439 7.90 7.88 7.95
CA GLN A 439 8.65 8.07 6.69
C GLN A 439 8.06 9.19 5.82
N HIS A 440 6.73 9.26 5.72
CA HIS A 440 6.00 10.30 5.01
C HIS A 440 4.97 10.97 5.93
N LEU A 441 5.00 12.31 6.01
CA LEU A 441 4.00 13.09 6.75
C LEU A 441 3.32 14.12 5.85
N ARG A 442 2.02 13.92 5.62
CA ARG A 442 1.15 14.86 4.88
C ARG A 442 0.00 15.30 5.78
N SER A 443 0.06 16.53 6.27
CA SER A 443 -0.96 17.12 7.13
C SER A 443 -1.05 18.63 6.96
N GLY A 444 -2.18 19.23 7.31
CA GLY A 444 -2.37 20.69 7.22
C GLY A 444 -1.41 21.44 8.15
N ILE A 445 -1.45 21.09 9.44
CA ILE A 445 -0.68 21.69 10.54
C ILE A 445 -0.21 20.55 11.47
N PRO A 446 0.92 19.87 11.19
CA PRO A 446 1.48 18.91 12.14
C PRO A 446 2.04 19.68 13.35
N LEU A 447 1.65 19.24 14.55
CA LEU A 447 2.10 19.81 15.82
C LEU A 447 3.15 18.89 16.46
N GLY A 448 4.37 19.41 16.62
CA GLY A 448 5.38 18.79 17.49
C GLY A 448 5.00 18.88 18.98
N PRO A 449 5.64 18.08 19.85
CA PRO A 449 5.41 18.14 21.30
C PRO A 449 5.80 19.51 21.89
N GLN A 450 5.18 19.96 22.98
CA GLN A 450 5.56 21.25 23.61
C GLN A 450 7.01 21.18 24.14
N HIS A 451 7.39 20.07 24.76
CA HIS A 451 8.75 19.83 25.25
C HIS A 451 9.35 18.54 24.69
N LEU A 452 10.50 18.65 24.02
CA LEU A 452 11.23 17.51 23.46
C LEU A 452 12.64 17.40 24.07
N ARG A 453 12.91 16.29 24.75
CA ARG A 453 14.24 15.94 25.29
C ARG A 453 14.68 14.57 24.77
N SER A 454 15.67 14.55 23.89
CA SER A 454 16.15 13.30 23.25
C SER A 454 17.62 13.34 22.86
N ARG A 455 18.24 12.19 22.58
CA ARG A 455 19.64 12.17 22.09
C ARG A 455 19.70 12.57 20.61
N ILE A 456 18.89 11.91 19.77
CA ILE A 456 18.84 12.12 18.31
C ILE A 456 17.37 12.04 17.86
N PRO A 457 16.58 13.12 17.90
CA PRO A 457 15.25 13.12 17.32
C PRO A 457 15.33 13.13 15.79
N LEU A 458 14.60 12.22 15.15
CA LEU A 458 14.56 12.05 13.71
C LEU A 458 13.23 12.55 13.15
N GLY A 459 13.27 13.62 12.35
CA GLY A 459 12.11 14.08 11.60
C GLY A 459 11.71 13.10 10.48
N PRO A 460 10.52 13.26 9.89
CA PRO A 460 10.06 12.44 8.76
C PRO A 460 10.99 12.57 7.54
N GLN A 461 11.15 11.56 6.69
CA GLN A 461 11.97 11.70 5.48
C GLN A 461 11.39 12.75 4.51
N HIS A 462 10.06 12.71 4.31
CA HIS A 462 9.33 13.68 3.50
C HIS A 462 8.23 14.38 4.29
N LEU A 463 8.30 15.71 4.37
CA LEU A 463 7.30 16.54 5.03
C LEU A 463 6.65 17.53 4.06
N ARG A 464 5.33 17.37 3.86
CA ARG A 464 4.51 18.30 3.07
C ARG A 464 3.34 18.82 3.92
N SER A 465 3.40 20.09 4.30
CA SER A 465 2.38 20.72 5.14
C SER A 465 2.24 22.22 4.86
N ARG A 466 1.14 22.85 5.31
CA ARG A 466 0.97 24.31 5.17
C ARG A 466 1.87 25.04 6.18
N ILE A 467 1.76 24.67 7.45
CA ILE A 467 2.47 25.28 8.58
C ILE A 467 2.92 24.18 9.56
N PRO A 468 4.09 23.55 9.34
CA PRO A 468 4.63 22.62 10.33
C PRO A 468 5.16 23.39 11.54
N LEU A 469 4.77 22.95 12.74
CA LEU A 469 5.14 23.57 14.00
C LEU A 469 6.11 22.66 14.76
N GLY A 470 7.36 23.12 14.90
CA GLY A 470 8.35 22.47 15.76
C GLY A 470 7.98 22.59 17.26
N PRO A 471 8.68 21.84 18.14
CA PRO A 471 8.43 21.89 19.57
C PRO A 471 8.76 23.27 20.17
N GLN A 472 8.08 23.73 21.23
CA GLN A 472 8.42 25.02 21.86
C GLN A 472 9.84 24.97 22.47
N HIS A 473 10.17 23.88 23.17
CA HIS A 473 11.49 23.66 23.75
C HIS A 473 12.13 22.37 23.26
N LEU A 474 13.29 22.48 22.60
CA LEU A 474 14.07 21.34 22.13
C LEU A 474 15.46 21.29 22.77
N ARG A 475 15.72 20.22 23.52
CA ARG A 475 17.03 19.91 24.10
C ARG A 475 17.52 18.55 23.58
N SER A 476 18.51 18.55 22.71
CA SER A 476 19.02 17.31 22.10
C SER A 476 20.49 17.33 21.74
N GLY A 477 21.07 16.15 21.48
CA GLY A 477 22.44 16.05 20.97
C GLY A 477 22.52 16.51 19.52
N ILE A 478 21.84 15.76 18.65
CA ILE A 478 21.89 15.93 17.18
C ILE A 478 20.45 15.81 16.64
N PRO A 479 19.64 16.88 16.68
CA PRO A 479 18.32 16.86 16.06
C PRO A 479 18.44 16.89 14.54
N LEU A 480 17.79 15.93 13.87
CA LEU A 480 17.76 15.83 12.41
C LEU A 480 16.41 16.28 11.87
N GLY A 481 16.43 17.34 11.07
CA GLY A 481 15.26 17.77 10.28
C GLY A 481 14.92 16.77 9.16
N PRO A 482 13.78 16.94 8.49
CA PRO A 482 13.36 16.08 7.38
C PRO A 482 14.32 16.17 6.18
N GLN A 483 14.49 15.11 5.37
CA GLN A 483 15.33 15.19 4.16
C GLN A 483 14.74 16.20 3.16
N HIS A 484 13.42 16.12 2.93
CA HIS A 484 12.71 17.03 2.04
C HIS A 484 11.57 17.74 2.77
N LEU A 485 11.61 19.08 2.79
CA LEU A 485 10.58 19.94 3.40
C LEU A 485 9.98 20.90 2.38
N ARG A 486 8.67 20.75 2.15
CA ARG A 486 7.87 21.68 1.33
C ARG A 486 6.71 22.25 2.15
N SER A 487 6.77 23.53 2.47
CA SER A 487 5.74 24.21 3.28
C SER A 487 5.60 25.70 2.98
N ARG A 488 4.51 26.33 3.41
CA ARG A 488 4.33 27.78 3.23
C ARG A 488 5.15 28.55 4.27
N ILE A 489 5.02 28.17 5.54
CA ILE A 489 5.65 28.83 6.70
C ILE A 489 6.06 27.74 7.72
N PRO A 490 7.24 27.12 7.57
CA PRO A 490 7.76 26.22 8.60
C PRO A 490 8.28 27.02 9.80
N LEU A 491 7.84 26.63 11.00
CA LEU A 491 8.24 27.25 12.26
C LEU A 491 9.17 26.31 13.03
N GLY A 492 10.42 26.75 13.21
CA GLY A 492 11.37 26.10 14.11
C GLY A 492 10.98 26.24 15.59
N PRO A 493 11.66 25.53 16.50
CA PRO A 493 11.40 25.62 17.92
C PRO A 493 11.67 27.02 18.49
N GLN A 494 10.93 27.48 19.50
CA GLN A 494 11.23 28.78 20.14
C GLN A 494 12.62 28.76 20.81
N HIS A 495 12.92 27.69 21.55
CA HIS A 495 14.22 27.51 22.21
C HIS A 495 14.89 26.21 21.77
N LEU A 496 16.06 26.32 21.13
CA LEU A 496 16.86 25.18 20.71
C LEU A 496 18.23 25.17 21.40
N ARG A 497 18.48 24.12 22.19
CA ARG A 497 19.79 23.83 22.80
C ARG A 497 20.29 22.48 22.35
N SER A 498 21.30 22.46 21.48
CA SER A 498 21.85 21.21 20.94
C SER A 498 23.34 21.24 20.65
N ARG A 499 23.98 20.08 20.43
CA ARG A 499 25.39 20.05 20.02
C ARG A 499 25.52 20.38 18.54
N ILE A 500 24.79 19.67 17.68
CA ILE A 500 24.86 19.78 16.21
C ILE A 500 23.44 19.62 15.62
N PRO A 501 22.62 20.68 15.56
CA PRO A 501 21.34 20.63 14.89
C PRO A 501 21.53 20.63 13.36
N LEU A 502 20.88 19.68 12.69
CA LEU A 502 20.90 19.53 11.24
C LEU A 502 19.55 19.96 10.65
N GLY A 503 19.56 21.00 9.82
CA GLY A 503 18.42 21.38 9.00
C GLY A 503 18.11 20.37 7.89
N PRO A 504 16.99 20.55 7.17
CA PRO A 504 16.62 19.67 6.06
C PRO A 504 17.62 19.72 4.89
N GLN A 505 17.79 18.63 4.14
CA GLN A 505 18.66 18.67 2.93
C GLN A 505 18.09 19.62 1.87
N HIS A 506 16.78 19.50 1.59
CA HIS A 506 16.08 20.37 0.64
C HIS A 506 14.91 21.09 1.30
N LEU A 507 14.96 22.43 1.31
CA LEU A 507 13.90 23.28 1.84
C LEU A 507 13.33 24.21 0.76
N ARG A 508 12.04 24.05 0.47
CA ARG A 508 11.26 24.96 -0.38
C ARG A 508 10.11 25.55 0.42
N SER A 509 10.19 26.85 0.72
CA SER A 509 9.15 27.54 1.50
C SER A 509 8.99 29.01 1.18
N GLY A 510 7.86 29.61 1.57
CA GLY A 510 7.66 31.06 1.43
C GLY A 510 8.51 31.82 2.43
N ILE A 511 8.27 31.56 3.73
CA ILE A 511 8.87 32.27 4.86
C ILE A 511 9.26 31.24 5.93
N PRO A 512 10.44 30.60 5.83
CA PRO A 512 10.92 29.73 6.89
C PRO A 512 11.41 30.56 8.08
N LEU A 513 10.91 30.24 9.27
CA LEU A 513 11.31 30.89 10.52
C LEU A 513 12.20 29.95 11.35
N GLY A 514 13.44 30.37 11.57
CA GLY A 514 14.35 29.70 12.49
C GLY A 514 13.96 29.87 13.97
N PRO A 515 14.68 29.21 14.89
CA PRO A 515 14.42 29.34 16.32
C PRO A 515 14.57 30.76 16.85
N GLN A 516 13.78 31.21 17.83
CA GLN A 516 14.04 32.52 18.46
C GLN A 516 15.39 32.53 19.18
N HIS A 517 15.69 31.49 19.95
CA HIS A 517 16.95 31.33 20.65
C HIS A 517 17.64 30.02 20.27
N LEU A 518 18.83 30.13 19.67
CA LEU A 518 19.65 28.99 19.28
C LEU A 518 21.00 29.00 20.00
N ARG A 519 21.25 27.97 20.82
CA ARG A 519 22.55 27.72 21.46
C ARG A 519 23.10 26.37 21.00
N SER A 520 24.18 26.40 20.22
CA SER A 520 24.77 25.19 19.63
C SER A 520 26.29 25.24 19.51
N ARG A 521 26.98 24.10 19.33
CA ARG A 521 28.41 24.12 18.93
C ARG A 521 28.54 24.39 17.43
N ILE A 522 27.84 23.61 16.60
CA ILE A 522 27.93 23.64 15.14
C ILE A 522 26.52 23.46 14.53
N PRO A 523 25.70 24.52 14.43
CA PRO A 523 24.42 24.43 13.73
C PRO A 523 24.62 24.41 12.21
N LEU A 524 24.00 23.43 11.54
CA LEU A 524 24.06 23.26 10.08
C LEU A 524 22.70 23.61 9.46
N GLY A 525 22.70 24.62 8.58
CA GLY A 525 21.54 24.97 7.76
C GLY A 525 21.26 23.96 6.65
N PRO A 526 20.19 24.15 5.86
CA PRO A 526 19.85 23.28 4.74
C PRO A 526 20.93 23.23 3.66
N GLN A 527 21.11 22.11 2.95
CA GLN A 527 22.02 22.09 1.78
C GLN A 527 21.49 23.00 0.65
N HIS A 528 20.20 22.86 0.32
CA HIS A 528 19.52 23.68 -0.69
C HIS A 528 18.32 24.40 -0.09
N LEU A 529 18.36 25.75 -0.09
CA LEU A 529 17.28 26.60 0.38
C LEU A 529 16.74 27.50 -0.74
N ARG A 530 15.46 27.31 -1.08
CA ARG A 530 14.70 28.20 -1.99
C ARG A 530 13.53 28.81 -1.24
N SER A 531 13.59 30.11 -0.97
CA SER A 531 12.53 30.80 -0.23
C SER A 531 12.35 32.27 -0.59
N GLY A 532 11.20 32.86 -0.24
CA GLY A 532 10.97 34.29 -0.42
C GLY A 532 11.80 35.11 0.57
N ILE A 533 11.53 34.88 1.86
CA ILE A 533 12.11 35.64 2.99
C ILE A 533 12.49 34.65 4.10
N PRO A 534 13.67 34.01 4.03
CA PRO A 534 14.14 33.18 5.13
C PRO A 534 14.61 34.03 6.30
N LEU A 535 14.12 33.72 7.49
CA LEU A 535 14.44 34.40 8.74
C LEU A 535 15.28 33.50 9.64
N GLY A 536 16.52 33.90 9.89
CA GLY A 536 17.40 33.26 10.86
C GLY A 536 16.96 33.47 12.31
N PRO A 537 17.67 32.87 13.28
CA PRO A 537 17.36 33.03 14.70
C PRO A 537 17.46 34.47 15.19
N GLN A 538 16.62 34.92 16.14
CA GLN A 538 16.82 36.24 16.75
C GLN A 538 18.14 36.31 17.52
N HIS A 539 18.42 35.29 18.34
CA HIS A 539 19.67 35.17 19.08
C HIS A 539 20.39 33.86 18.77
N LEU A 540 21.59 33.96 18.19
CA LEU A 540 22.45 32.83 17.87
C LEU A 540 23.77 32.90 18.63
N ARG A 541 24.00 31.89 19.49
CA ARG A 541 25.29 31.68 20.17
C ARG A 541 25.87 30.34 19.76
N SER A 542 26.95 30.36 18.98
CA SER A 542 27.56 29.13 18.46
C SER A 542 29.07 29.17 18.31
N GLY A 543 29.71 28.02 18.15
CA GLY A 543 31.14 27.97 17.82
C GLY A 543 31.34 28.31 16.35
N ILE A 544 30.77 27.47 15.48
CA ILE A 544 30.93 27.53 14.03
C ILE A 544 29.56 27.30 13.37
N PRO A 545 28.70 28.34 13.24
CA PRO A 545 27.45 28.20 12.51
C PRO A 545 27.70 28.14 11.00
N LEU A 546 27.11 27.15 10.34
CA LEU A 546 27.20 26.95 8.89
C LEU A 546 25.85 27.27 8.23
N GLY A 547 25.84 28.27 7.35
CA GLY A 547 24.71 28.58 6.49
C GLY A 547 24.48 27.55 5.39
N PRO A 548 23.44 27.72 4.55
CA PRO A 548 23.15 26.81 3.45
C PRO A 548 24.28 26.72 2.41
N GLN A 549 24.49 25.58 1.75
CA GLN A 549 25.43 25.52 0.62
C GLN A 549 24.93 26.39 -0.55
N HIS A 550 23.66 26.21 -0.91
CA HIS A 550 23.00 27.00 -1.96
C HIS A 550 21.76 27.73 -1.43
N LEU A 551 21.78 29.06 -1.48
CA LEU A 551 20.67 29.91 -1.06
C LEU A 551 20.17 30.77 -2.22
N ARG A 552 18.90 30.56 -2.60
CA ARG A 552 18.17 31.41 -3.55
C ARG A 552 16.96 32.04 -2.86
N SER A 553 17.02 33.34 -2.62
CA SER A 553 15.92 34.05 -1.95
C SER A 553 15.72 35.49 -2.37
N GLY A 554 14.56 36.08 -2.04
CA GLY A 554 14.31 37.50 -2.27
C GLY A 554 15.12 38.34 -1.29
N ILE A 555 14.83 38.17 0.00
CA ILE A 555 15.37 38.95 1.12
C ILE A 555 15.74 38.00 2.26
N PRO A 556 16.93 37.37 2.24
CA PRO A 556 17.38 36.56 3.36
C PRO A 556 17.80 37.45 4.53
N LEU A 557 17.30 37.12 5.72
CA LEU A 557 17.51 37.86 6.95
C LEU A 557 18.33 37.01 7.93
N GLY A 558 19.57 37.44 8.20
CA GLY A 558 20.43 36.84 9.20
C GLY A 558 19.95 37.07 10.64
N PRO A 559 20.65 36.50 11.64
CA PRO A 559 20.28 36.68 13.04
C PRO A 559 20.32 38.13 13.51
N GLN A 560 19.44 38.58 14.40
CA GLN A 560 19.58 39.93 14.99
C GLN A 560 20.87 40.05 15.81
N HIS A 561 21.14 39.05 16.67
CA HIS A 561 22.36 38.99 17.47
C HIS A 561 23.11 37.67 17.21
N LEU A 562 24.32 37.78 16.66
CA LEU A 562 25.20 36.65 16.40
C LEU A 562 26.50 36.75 17.22
N ARG A 563 26.71 35.77 18.11
CA ARG A 563 27.98 35.59 18.83
C ARG A 563 28.59 34.24 18.47
N SER A 564 29.70 34.25 17.74
CA SER A 564 30.36 33.02 17.31
C SER A 564 31.89 33.11 17.24
N ARG A 565 32.60 31.99 17.07
CA ARG A 565 34.05 32.04 16.81
C ARG A 565 34.31 32.27 15.32
N ILE A 566 33.67 31.44 14.48
CA ILE A 566 33.85 31.45 13.03
C ILE A 566 32.48 31.21 12.35
N PRO A 567 31.67 32.25 12.10
CA PRO A 567 30.44 32.10 11.34
C PRO A 567 30.74 31.98 9.84
N LEU A 568 30.18 30.96 9.19
CA LEU A 568 30.31 30.71 7.76
C LEU A 568 28.97 30.96 7.06
N GLY A 569 28.95 31.95 6.15
CA GLY A 569 27.83 32.22 5.27
C GLY A 569 27.63 31.14 4.19
N PRO A 570 26.63 31.30 3.30
CA PRO A 570 26.38 30.35 2.23
C PRO A 570 27.51 30.24 1.22
N GLN A 571 27.81 29.07 0.65
CA GLN A 571 28.82 28.98 -0.44
C GLN A 571 28.35 29.78 -1.68
N HIS A 572 27.10 29.58 -2.08
CA HIS A 572 26.49 30.31 -3.20
C HIS A 572 25.22 31.03 -2.74
N LEU A 573 25.22 32.36 -2.82
CA LEU A 573 24.08 33.20 -2.46
C LEU A 573 23.59 34.01 -3.67
N ARG A 574 22.34 33.78 -4.07
CA ARG A 574 21.62 34.58 -5.07
C ARG A 574 20.40 35.23 -4.44
N SER A 575 20.43 36.54 -4.24
CA SER A 575 19.31 37.28 -3.66
C SER A 575 19.10 38.68 -4.21
N ARG A 576 17.97 39.34 -3.90
CA ARG A 576 17.80 40.76 -4.25
C ARG A 576 18.51 41.62 -3.21
N ILE A 577 18.21 41.40 -1.93
CA ILE A 577 18.70 42.19 -0.80
C ILE A 577 19.03 41.25 0.37
N PRO A 578 20.25 40.70 0.46
CA PRO A 578 20.66 39.94 1.63
C PRO A 578 21.02 40.86 2.80
N LEU A 579 20.44 40.60 3.97
CA LEU A 579 20.72 41.34 5.21
C LEU A 579 21.50 40.45 6.18
N GLY A 580 22.72 40.87 6.50
CA GLY A 580 23.54 40.27 7.55
C GLY A 580 22.99 40.52 8.96
N PRO A 581 23.68 40.03 10.01
CA PRO A 581 23.24 40.21 11.39
C PRO A 581 23.25 41.68 11.83
N GLN A 582 22.29 42.16 12.64
CA GLN A 582 22.37 43.54 13.17
C GLN A 582 23.61 43.73 14.05
N HIS A 583 23.85 42.79 14.97
CA HIS A 583 25.02 42.77 15.84
C HIS A 583 25.82 41.48 15.67
N LEU A 584 27.05 41.60 15.18
CA LEU A 584 27.96 40.47 14.98
C LEU A 584 29.20 40.61 15.86
N ARG A 585 29.41 39.64 16.77
CA ARG A 585 30.63 39.47 17.55
C ARG A 585 31.28 38.14 17.20
N SER A 586 32.40 38.18 16.47
CA SER A 586 33.11 36.98 16.04
C SER A 586 34.63 37.08 16.09
N GLY A 587 35.32 35.95 15.97
CA GLY A 587 36.76 35.95 15.72
C GLY A 587 37.02 36.23 14.25
N ILE A 588 36.49 35.37 13.38
CA ILE A 588 36.71 35.36 11.94
C ILE A 588 35.36 35.13 11.23
N PRO A 589 34.57 36.17 10.91
CA PRO A 589 33.38 36.00 10.09
C PRO A 589 33.75 35.82 8.62
N LEU A 590 33.26 34.74 8.01
CA LEU A 590 33.42 34.48 6.58
C LEU A 590 32.08 34.69 5.87
N GLY A 591 32.06 35.65 4.95
CA GLY A 591 30.96 35.87 4.03
C GLY A 591 30.79 34.73 3.02
N PRO A 592 29.78 34.80 2.13
CA PRO A 592 29.58 33.80 1.09
C PRO A 592 30.73 33.77 0.07
N GLN A 593 31.11 32.59 -0.45
CA GLN A 593 32.17 32.50 -1.47
C GLN A 593 31.76 33.20 -2.76
N HIS A 594 30.54 32.93 -3.24
CA HIS A 594 29.97 33.57 -4.42
C HIS A 594 28.67 34.29 -4.07
N LEU A 595 28.65 35.62 -4.24
CA LEU A 595 27.49 36.46 -3.94
C LEU A 595 27.00 37.19 -5.19
N ARG A 596 25.75 36.92 -5.60
CA ARG A 596 25.04 37.68 -6.64
C ARG A 596 23.82 38.37 -6.03
N SER A 597 23.89 39.69 -5.89
CA SER A 597 22.78 40.47 -5.32
C SER A 597 22.60 41.85 -5.97
N ARG A 598 21.50 42.55 -5.71
CA ARG A 598 21.38 43.96 -6.11
C ARG A 598 22.03 44.85 -5.05
N ILE A 599 21.67 44.63 -3.78
CA ILE A 599 22.10 45.45 -2.64
C ILE A 599 22.42 44.53 -1.45
N PRO A 600 23.67 44.05 -1.27
CA PRO A 600 24.05 43.32 -0.07
C PRO A 600 24.33 44.28 1.08
N LEU A 601 23.66 44.05 2.22
CA LEU A 601 23.87 44.81 3.46
C LEU A 601 24.61 43.94 4.48
N GLY A 602 25.82 44.38 4.84
CA GLY A 602 26.58 43.81 5.95
C GLY A 602 25.96 44.08 7.33
N PRO A 603 26.58 43.59 8.41
CA PRO A 603 26.09 43.83 9.76
C PRO A 603 26.16 45.30 10.17
N GLN A 604 25.18 45.83 10.91
CA GLN A 604 25.21 47.23 11.37
C GLN A 604 26.37 47.47 12.35
N HIS A 605 26.55 46.57 13.30
CA HIS A 605 27.66 46.60 14.26
C HIS A 605 28.51 45.33 14.17
N LEU A 606 29.77 45.48 13.79
CA LEU A 606 30.73 44.37 13.65
C LEU A 606 31.91 44.51 14.60
N ARG A 607 32.06 43.52 15.51
CA ARG A 607 33.26 43.36 16.33
C ARG A 607 33.94 42.03 15.95
N SER A 608 35.07 42.12 15.26
CA SER A 608 35.81 40.95 14.78
C SER A 608 37.32 41.04 15.00
N ARG A 609 38.04 39.91 14.95
CA ARG A 609 39.51 39.94 14.85
C ARG A 609 39.93 40.12 13.39
N ILE A 610 39.31 39.36 12.48
CA ILE A 610 39.62 39.32 11.05
C ILE A 610 38.31 39.19 10.25
N PRO A 611 37.70 40.27 9.74
CA PRO A 611 36.53 40.18 8.88
C PRO A 611 36.91 39.82 7.44
N LEU A 612 36.29 38.79 6.85
CA LEU A 612 36.53 38.40 5.46
C LEU A 612 35.23 38.47 4.64
N GLY A 613 35.28 39.26 3.58
CA GLY A 613 34.20 39.43 2.60
C GLY A 613 34.09 38.25 1.62
N PRO A 614 33.13 38.32 0.68
CA PRO A 614 32.99 37.30 -0.37
C PRO A 614 34.21 37.27 -1.32
N GLN A 615 34.58 36.08 -1.80
CA GLN A 615 35.67 35.90 -2.77
C GLN A 615 35.26 36.41 -4.17
N HIS A 616 33.99 36.21 -4.54
CA HIS A 616 33.43 36.70 -5.79
C HIS A 616 32.11 37.42 -5.54
N LEU A 617 32.09 38.73 -5.81
CA LEU A 617 30.93 39.61 -5.59
C LEU A 617 30.42 40.21 -6.90
N ARG A 618 29.14 39.97 -7.22
CA ARG A 618 28.43 40.67 -8.29
C ARG A 618 27.25 41.43 -7.69
N SER A 619 27.42 42.74 -7.50
CA SER A 619 26.40 43.63 -6.91
C SER A 619 26.31 44.98 -7.61
N ARG A 620 25.18 45.68 -7.44
CA ARG A 620 25.04 47.08 -7.91
C ARG A 620 25.50 48.09 -6.86
N ILE A 621 25.22 47.82 -5.58
CA ILE A 621 25.55 48.71 -4.46
C ILE A 621 25.92 47.84 -3.23
N PRO A 622 27.20 47.57 -2.97
CA PRO A 622 27.63 46.89 -1.75
C PRO A 622 27.72 47.87 -0.58
N LEU A 623 27.08 47.55 0.55
CA LEU A 623 27.15 48.38 1.78
C LEU A 623 27.78 47.60 2.93
N GLY A 624 28.91 48.11 3.41
CA GLY A 624 29.66 47.59 4.56
C GLY A 624 29.02 47.94 5.91
N PRO A 625 29.63 47.52 7.02
CA PRO A 625 29.12 47.81 8.36
C PRO A 625 29.16 49.30 8.70
N GLN A 626 28.16 49.80 9.44
CA GLN A 626 28.12 51.19 9.91
C GLN A 626 29.13 51.44 11.04
N HIS A 627 29.35 50.45 11.90
CA HIS A 627 30.34 50.51 12.97
C HIS A 627 31.22 49.26 12.98
N LEU A 628 32.52 49.42 12.76
CA LEU A 628 33.52 48.35 12.72
C LEU A 628 34.57 48.50 13.81
N ARG A 629 34.82 47.41 14.58
CA ARG A 629 35.96 47.31 15.50
C ARG A 629 36.76 46.03 15.17
N SER A 630 37.91 46.20 14.52
CA SER A 630 38.85 45.15 14.12
C SER A 630 40.23 45.31 14.78
N ARG A 631 41.07 44.27 14.74
CA ARG A 631 42.50 44.34 15.14
C ARG A 631 43.47 44.55 13.96
N ILE A 632 42.95 44.54 12.73
CA ILE A 632 43.72 44.79 11.49
C ILE A 632 43.30 46.16 10.94
N PRO A 633 44.25 47.03 10.53
CA PRO A 633 43.95 48.35 9.97
C PRO A 633 43.16 48.25 8.65
N ALA A 634 42.24 49.20 8.44
CA ALA A 634 41.28 49.20 7.32
C ALA A 634 41.92 49.30 5.92
N SER A 635 43.19 49.71 5.83
CA SER A 635 43.94 49.86 4.57
C SER A 635 44.27 48.55 3.86
N ILE A 636 44.18 47.40 4.54
CA ILE A 636 44.50 46.07 3.95
C ILE A 636 43.26 45.39 3.34
N LEU A 637 42.04 45.91 3.59
CA LEU A 637 40.78 45.28 3.16
C LEU A 637 40.27 45.73 1.78
N ASN A 638 40.95 46.66 1.10
CA ASN A 638 40.50 47.29 -0.15
C ASN A 638 41.35 46.98 -1.40
N SER A 639 42.18 45.92 -1.39
CA SER A 639 42.80 45.45 -2.64
C SER A 639 41.94 44.33 -3.26
N THR A 640 41.10 44.71 -4.22
CA THR A 640 40.39 43.82 -5.13
C THR A 640 40.94 43.98 -6.55
N PRO A 641 41.04 42.92 -7.36
CA PRO A 641 40.55 42.98 -8.73
C PRO A 641 39.01 42.88 -8.77
#